data_AF-A0A954REK3-F1
#
_entry.id   AF-A0A954REK3-F1
#
_cell.length_a   1.000
_cell.length_b   1.000
_cell.length_c   1.000
_cell.angle_alpha   90.00
_cell.angle_beta   90.00
_cell.angle_gamma   90.00
#
_symmetry.space_group_name_H-M   'P 1'
#
loop_
_entity.id
_entity.type
_entity.pdbx_description
1 polymer ?
#
loop_
_entity_poly.entity_id
_entity_poly.type
_entity_poly.pdbx_seq_one_letter_code
_entity_poly.pdbx_strand_id
1 'polypeptide(L)'
;QLLAVEPTASRARAGGSSDSNHWAYRAPERPVWPTANQASSTATAAWARNPIDRWTHPAMIEAGFEPSPEADRAMLLRRVTFALTGLPPTIDELDAFQSDTSPDAYERAVDRLLASPRHGERLATWWLDLARYADTHGYHTDAHRDLWPYRDWVVSAFNRNMPFDQFATWQLAGDLLPDATDEPRLATGFNRNSMINSEEGVIAEEFRVQYVADRVATTGAVFLGQTLDCARCHDHKYDPFTQRDYFRLFAYFNQLDENGVDGRHGNAEPTMLAPTRLEREELAEIRDWLAALERQMAARAVAAAADQTAWEREQARTATALPLPNDTALHLTFDNELAAEASEASDPTSNDSPSNNPPFDVTPATKPRIKLIGSAIYLPGKFNAALLFGGQTHVEVRGVEAATGSPSFALAVWCFPTTADTLTIVDSAANDQPRWTLDLADRQPRFTFVDGDRRLQFIAETPLTLRRWQHLALNIDSGESTVNARCYVDGQAVDLARTQTESEPPTNDPELNEPALTEPPTNDLSNDPLTDETPPPLLVGRGSAGDPFRGFLDDLRLYSRQLTKTEIAVLSGGNPIQTVLAIPAADRNESQRQTLRTYYLEQIDPPYRELVATHRDEQRRLEQLRRRIGTTMVMRDRSQPRPTFILERGDYRWPGEQVEPGLPAWLGPRLDAAPPNRLALARWITDRRHPLTARVIVNQLWQLHFGRGLVATPEDFGTRGQPPTHPELLDWLAIEFMDSGWDVRHLIRLIVTSATYRQTSAASS
;
A
#
# COMPACT_ATOMS: atom_id res chain seq x y z
N GLN A 1 10.02 14.79 -44.04
CA GLN A 1 10.48 16.12 -44.49
C GLN A 1 9.33 17.15 -44.63
N LEU A 2 8.08 16.83 -44.24
CA LEU A 2 6.87 17.66 -44.41
C LEU A 2 6.57 18.69 -43.27
N LEU A 3 7.55 19.14 -42.48
CA LEU A 3 7.30 20.09 -41.37
C LEU A 3 8.29 21.26 -41.31
N ALA A 4 8.91 21.62 -42.44
CA ALA A 4 9.82 22.77 -42.52
C ALA A 4 9.09 23.98 -43.13
N VAL A 5 8.24 24.62 -42.33
CA VAL A 5 7.80 26.00 -42.59
C VAL A 5 8.25 26.82 -41.39
N GLU A 6 9.26 27.67 -41.59
CA GLU A 6 9.70 28.60 -40.55
C GLU A 6 8.67 29.73 -40.39
N PRO A 7 8.14 29.98 -39.18
CA PRO A 7 7.29 31.14 -38.94
C PRO A 7 8.16 32.40 -38.77
N THR A 8 7.77 33.48 -39.45
CA THR A 8 8.37 34.81 -39.31
C THR A 8 7.99 35.41 -37.95
N ALA A 9 8.86 35.27 -36.95
CA ALA A 9 8.68 35.87 -35.63
C ALA A 9 9.33 37.26 -35.54
N SER A 10 8.51 38.31 -35.36
CA SER A 10 9.02 39.59 -34.87
C SER A 10 9.38 39.46 -33.39
N ARG A 11 10.66 39.66 -33.04
CA ARG A 11 11.13 39.69 -31.66
C ARG A 11 10.61 40.93 -30.92
N ALA A 12 9.73 40.73 -29.95
CA ALA A 12 9.49 41.70 -28.89
C ALA A 12 10.07 41.14 -27.57
N ARG A 13 10.98 41.90 -26.94
CA ARG A 13 11.35 41.72 -25.53
C ARG A 13 10.19 42.25 -24.69
N ALA A 14 9.73 41.49 -23.70
CA ALA A 14 8.93 42.04 -22.61
C ALA A 14 9.22 41.27 -21.32
N GLY A 15 9.57 42.02 -20.27
CA GLY A 15 9.64 41.51 -18.90
C GLY A 15 8.23 41.30 -18.33
N GLY A 16 8.19 40.60 -17.19
CA GLY A 16 6.97 40.16 -16.51
C GLY A 16 5.90 41.24 -16.41
N SER A 17 4.80 41.02 -17.12
CA SER A 17 3.52 41.69 -16.88
C SER A 17 2.44 40.62 -16.77
N SER A 18 1.48 40.83 -15.88
CA SER A 18 0.39 39.90 -15.52
C SER A 18 -0.62 39.61 -16.63
N ASP A 19 -0.47 40.21 -17.82
CA ASP A 19 -1.26 39.93 -19.02
C ASP A 19 -0.37 39.31 -20.10
N SER A 20 -0.06 38.03 -19.97
CA SER A 20 0.66 37.32 -21.04
C SER A 20 -0.29 37.05 -22.20
N ASN A 21 -0.17 37.82 -23.28
CA ASN A 21 -0.89 37.61 -24.55
C ASN A 21 -0.34 36.40 -25.34
N HIS A 22 0.38 35.48 -24.69
CA HIS A 22 0.93 34.29 -25.32
C HIS A 22 -0.18 33.30 -25.68
N TRP A 23 -0.11 32.72 -26.87
CA TRP A 23 -1.16 31.87 -27.43
C TRP A 23 -1.52 30.69 -26.50
N ALA A 24 -0.52 30.11 -25.83
CA ALA A 24 -0.68 28.93 -24.97
C ALA A 24 -1.46 29.21 -23.67
N TYR A 25 -1.50 30.46 -23.21
CA TYR A 25 -2.16 30.83 -21.94
C TYR A 25 -3.59 31.35 -22.12
N ARG A 26 -4.09 31.39 -23.36
CA ARG A 26 -5.49 31.71 -23.67
C ARG A 26 -6.26 30.43 -23.85
N ALA A 27 -7.47 30.34 -23.31
CA ALA A 27 -8.33 29.18 -23.51
C ALA A 27 -8.51 28.92 -25.03
N PRO A 28 -8.51 27.66 -25.48
CA PRO A 28 -8.76 27.36 -26.89
C PRO A 28 -10.15 27.81 -27.31
N GLU A 29 -10.24 28.47 -28.45
CA GLU A 29 -11.50 28.87 -29.06
C GLU A 29 -11.74 28.00 -30.29
N ARG A 30 -13.00 27.58 -30.50
CA ARG A 30 -13.33 26.72 -31.66
C ARG A 30 -13.10 27.54 -32.93
N PRO A 31 -12.08 27.22 -33.74
CA PRO A 31 -11.73 28.07 -34.86
C PRO A 31 -12.80 27.95 -35.94
N VAL A 32 -13.01 29.04 -36.66
CA VAL A 32 -13.88 29.04 -37.84
C VAL A 32 -13.19 28.22 -38.93
N TRP A 33 -13.91 27.28 -39.54
CA TRP A 33 -13.37 26.50 -40.65
C TRP A 33 -12.73 27.43 -41.70
N PRO A 34 -11.58 27.03 -42.31
CA PRO A 34 -10.95 27.83 -43.35
C PRO A 34 -11.98 28.15 -44.44
N THR A 35 -12.34 29.43 -44.56
CA THR A 35 -13.22 29.89 -45.65
C THR A 35 -12.35 30.03 -46.88
N ALA A 36 -12.44 29.05 -47.78
CA ALA A 36 -11.59 29.00 -48.94
C ALA A 36 -11.88 30.17 -49.91
N ASN A 37 -10.82 30.67 -50.56
CA ASN A 37 -10.98 31.15 -51.92
C ASN A 37 -11.61 30.02 -52.76
N GLN A 38 -12.69 30.29 -53.48
CA GLN A 38 -13.61 29.28 -54.05
C GLN A 38 -12.97 28.12 -54.86
N ALA A 39 -11.76 28.30 -55.40
CA ALA A 39 -11.01 27.22 -56.07
C ALA A 39 -10.31 26.24 -55.11
N SER A 40 -9.84 26.72 -53.95
CA SER A 40 -9.18 25.89 -52.92
C SER A 40 -10.18 25.05 -52.11
N SER A 41 -11.46 25.49 -51.99
CA SER A 41 -12.50 24.72 -51.30
C SER A 41 -12.83 23.42 -52.01
N THR A 42 -12.89 23.42 -53.34
CA THR A 42 -13.32 22.24 -54.11
C THR A 42 -12.23 21.17 -54.13
N ALA A 43 -10.96 21.56 -54.29
CA ALA A 43 -9.82 20.65 -54.21
C ALA A 43 -9.66 20.08 -52.79
N THR A 44 -9.76 20.94 -51.75
CA THR A 44 -9.73 20.49 -50.35
C THR A 44 -10.87 19.52 -50.05
N ALA A 45 -12.10 19.84 -50.47
CA ALA A 45 -13.26 18.97 -50.24
C ALA A 45 -13.17 17.62 -50.98
N ALA A 46 -12.49 17.58 -52.13
CA ALA A 46 -12.27 16.35 -52.88
C ALA A 46 -11.19 15.45 -52.26
N TRP A 47 -10.16 16.04 -51.64
CA TRP A 47 -9.06 15.28 -51.01
C TRP A 47 -9.33 14.92 -49.54
N ALA A 48 -10.00 15.79 -48.79
CA ALA A 48 -10.22 15.63 -47.36
C ALA A 48 -11.08 14.41 -47.03
N ARG A 49 -10.59 13.55 -46.13
CA ARG A 49 -11.35 12.42 -45.58
C ARG A 49 -12.07 12.80 -44.29
N ASN A 50 -11.46 13.65 -43.49
CA ASN A 50 -12.03 14.10 -42.22
C ASN A 50 -11.64 15.56 -41.92
N PRO A 51 -12.14 16.15 -40.80
CA PRO A 51 -11.82 17.52 -40.41
C PRO A 51 -10.34 17.92 -40.35
N ILE A 52 -9.41 17.03 -40.00
CA ILE A 52 -7.97 17.34 -39.91
C ILE A 52 -7.47 17.82 -41.28
N ASP A 53 -7.92 17.15 -42.34
CA ASP A 53 -7.49 17.41 -43.72
C ASP A 53 -7.90 18.80 -44.21
N ARG A 54 -8.94 19.39 -43.60
CA ARG A 54 -9.38 20.75 -43.91
C ARG A 54 -8.40 21.83 -43.44
N TRP A 55 -7.53 21.49 -42.49
CA TRP A 55 -6.49 22.39 -41.99
C TRP A 55 -5.15 22.12 -42.65
N THR A 56 -4.81 20.84 -42.89
CA THR A 56 -3.51 20.45 -43.44
C THR A 56 -3.42 20.66 -44.95
N HIS A 57 -4.51 20.47 -45.70
CA HIS A 57 -4.51 20.65 -47.15
C HIS A 57 -4.22 22.11 -47.55
N PRO A 58 -4.93 23.13 -47.03
CA PRO A 58 -4.59 24.52 -47.34
C PRO A 58 -3.15 24.88 -46.96
N ALA A 59 -2.67 24.41 -45.80
CA ALA A 59 -1.31 24.67 -45.34
C ALA A 59 -0.25 24.05 -46.27
N MET A 60 -0.47 22.84 -46.79
CA MET A 60 0.40 22.23 -47.80
C MET A 60 0.46 23.05 -49.08
N ILE A 61 -0.70 23.50 -49.59
CA ILE A 61 -0.79 24.31 -50.81
C ILE A 61 -0.12 25.67 -50.62
N GLU A 62 -0.33 26.33 -49.48
CA GLU A 62 0.33 27.60 -49.14
C GLU A 62 1.85 27.46 -49.05
N ALA A 63 2.34 26.33 -48.55
CA ALA A 63 3.75 25.99 -48.51
C ALA A 63 4.33 25.54 -49.88
N GLY A 64 3.52 25.52 -50.94
CA GLY A 64 3.95 25.15 -52.29
C GLY A 64 4.05 23.65 -52.56
N PHE A 65 3.39 22.83 -51.73
CA PHE A 65 3.34 21.37 -51.88
C PHE A 65 1.98 20.90 -52.38
N GLU A 66 1.98 19.85 -53.20
CA GLU A 66 0.79 19.06 -53.48
C GLU A 66 0.74 17.83 -52.56
N PRO A 67 -0.45 17.36 -52.16
CA PRO A 67 -0.56 16.13 -51.38
C PRO A 67 0.04 14.93 -52.13
N SER A 68 0.87 14.16 -51.44
CA SER A 68 1.33 12.86 -51.93
C SER A 68 0.14 11.90 -52.11
N PRO A 69 0.24 10.92 -53.02
CA PRO A 69 -0.79 9.90 -53.15
C PRO A 69 -0.91 9.07 -51.86
N GLU A 70 -2.07 8.46 -51.67
CA GLU A 70 -2.29 7.51 -50.60
C GLU A 70 -1.30 6.33 -50.72
N ALA A 71 -0.74 5.89 -49.59
CA ALA A 71 0.16 4.74 -49.56
C ALA A 71 -0.55 3.47 -50.03
N ASP A 72 0.22 2.50 -50.56
CA ASP A 72 -0.35 1.21 -50.95
C ASP A 72 -0.98 0.50 -49.75
N ARG A 73 -1.94 -0.39 -50.02
CA ARG A 73 -2.73 -1.05 -48.98
C ARG A 73 -1.87 -1.81 -47.98
N ALA A 74 -0.82 -2.50 -48.43
CA ALA A 74 0.05 -3.27 -47.54
C ALA A 74 0.82 -2.35 -46.59
N MET A 75 1.38 -1.25 -47.13
CA MET A 75 2.07 -0.23 -46.36
C MET A 75 1.15 0.47 -45.36
N LEU A 76 -0.07 0.82 -45.77
CA LEU A 76 -1.07 1.44 -44.90
C LEU A 76 -1.42 0.56 -43.71
N LEU A 77 -1.73 -0.72 -43.95
CA LEU A 77 -2.02 -1.66 -42.87
C LEU A 77 -0.82 -1.82 -41.95
N ARG A 78 0.37 -2.07 -42.51
CA ARG A 78 1.60 -2.22 -41.72
C ARG A 78 1.85 -1.00 -40.83
N ARG A 79 1.75 0.21 -41.39
CA ARG A 79 1.96 1.47 -40.66
C ARG A 79 0.98 1.60 -39.50
N VAL A 80 -0.32 1.40 -39.75
CA VAL A 80 -1.33 1.61 -38.70
C VAL A 80 -1.31 0.51 -37.65
N THR A 81 -0.98 -0.74 -38.00
CA THR A 81 -0.77 -1.80 -36.99
C THR A 81 0.40 -1.46 -36.08
N PHE A 82 1.56 -1.05 -36.61
CA PHE A 82 2.68 -0.63 -35.76
C PHE A 82 2.34 0.57 -34.87
N ALA A 83 1.66 1.58 -35.43
CA ALA A 83 1.28 2.76 -34.68
C ALA A 83 0.33 2.42 -33.53
N LEU A 84 -0.67 1.57 -33.78
CA LEU A 84 -1.73 1.29 -32.82
C LEU A 84 -1.42 0.15 -31.85
N THR A 85 -0.58 -0.83 -32.21
CA THR A 85 -0.32 -2.03 -31.39
C THR A 85 1.16 -2.28 -31.11
N GLY A 86 2.07 -1.55 -31.74
CA GLY A 86 3.53 -1.77 -31.62
C GLY A 86 4.04 -3.00 -32.37
N LEU A 87 3.17 -3.75 -33.05
CA LEU A 87 3.50 -5.00 -33.74
C LEU A 87 3.17 -4.90 -35.25
N PRO A 88 3.84 -5.69 -36.12
CA PRO A 88 3.40 -5.82 -37.51
C PRO A 88 2.08 -6.60 -37.60
N PRO A 89 1.28 -6.42 -38.68
CA PRO A 89 0.14 -7.30 -38.95
C PRO A 89 0.62 -8.73 -39.22
N THR A 90 -0.21 -9.72 -38.92
CA THR A 90 0.05 -11.09 -39.37
C THR A 90 -0.12 -11.20 -40.88
N ILE A 91 0.40 -12.27 -41.48
CA ILE A 91 0.21 -12.54 -42.92
C ILE A 91 -1.28 -12.71 -43.23
N ASP A 92 -2.01 -13.46 -42.40
CA ASP A 92 -3.46 -13.65 -42.58
C ASP A 92 -4.25 -12.33 -42.50
N GLU A 93 -3.88 -11.43 -41.57
CA GLU A 93 -4.49 -10.11 -41.47
C GLU A 93 -4.20 -9.24 -42.70
N LEU A 94 -2.99 -9.35 -43.27
CA LEU A 94 -2.60 -8.65 -44.49
C LEU A 94 -3.38 -9.17 -45.70
N ASP A 95 -3.46 -10.48 -45.88
CA ASP A 95 -4.19 -11.11 -46.99
C ASP A 95 -5.69 -10.81 -46.91
N ALA A 96 -6.27 -10.87 -45.71
CA ALA A 96 -7.66 -10.49 -45.46
C ALA A 96 -7.91 -9.00 -45.78
N PHE A 97 -7.01 -8.11 -45.35
CA PHE A 97 -7.14 -6.70 -45.67
C PHE A 97 -6.96 -6.40 -47.16
N GLN A 98 -6.05 -7.07 -47.85
CA GLN A 98 -5.84 -6.88 -49.28
C GLN A 98 -7.03 -7.36 -50.12
N SER A 99 -7.70 -8.42 -49.68
CA SER A 99 -8.88 -8.96 -50.35
C SER A 99 -10.20 -8.24 -50.01
N ASP A 100 -10.25 -7.44 -48.93
CA ASP A 100 -11.44 -6.65 -48.56
C ASP A 100 -11.60 -5.42 -49.47
N THR A 101 -12.55 -5.50 -50.40
CA THR A 101 -12.87 -4.43 -51.36
C THR A 101 -13.91 -3.42 -50.84
N SER A 102 -14.34 -3.55 -49.58
CA SER A 102 -15.30 -2.64 -48.97
C SER A 102 -14.72 -1.21 -48.90
N PRO A 103 -15.53 -0.16 -49.12
CA PRO A 103 -15.06 1.23 -49.12
C PRO A 103 -14.52 1.68 -47.75
N ASP A 104 -14.90 0.99 -46.67
CA ASP A 104 -14.52 1.22 -45.28
C ASP A 104 -13.53 0.18 -44.72
N ALA A 105 -12.88 -0.62 -45.58
CA ALA A 105 -11.99 -1.69 -45.15
C ALA A 105 -10.87 -1.20 -44.22
N TYR A 106 -10.32 0.00 -44.46
CA TYR A 106 -9.26 0.59 -43.63
C TYR A 106 -9.79 1.01 -42.26
N GLU A 107 -10.95 1.67 -42.24
CA GLU A 107 -11.62 2.12 -41.03
C GLU A 107 -11.99 0.92 -40.15
N ARG A 108 -12.50 -0.17 -40.74
CA ARG A 108 -12.75 -1.43 -40.02
C ARG A 108 -11.47 -2.06 -39.47
N ALA A 109 -10.36 -1.99 -40.20
CA ALA A 109 -9.06 -2.44 -39.69
C ALA A 109 -8.59 -1.58 -38.51
N VAL A 110 -8.72 -0.25 -38.59
CA VAL A 110 -8.42 0.67 -37.48
C VAL A 110 -9.27 0.35 -36.25
N ASP A 111 -10.58 0.19 -36.42
CA ASP A 111 -11.51 -0.08 -35.32
C ASP A 111 -11.18 -1.42 -34.62
N ARG A 112 -10.83 -2.44 -35.41
CA ARG A 112 -10.34 -3.73 -34.88
C ARG A 112 -9.03 -3.58 -34.10
N LEU A 113 -8.09 -2.78 -34.58
CA LEU A 113 -6.81 -2.54 -33.92
C LEU A 113 -6.98 -1.75 -32.61
N LEU A 114 -7.83 -0.71 -32.61
CA LEU A 114 -8.15 0.07 -31.41
C LEU A 114 -8.86 -0.76 -30.33
N ALA A 115 -9.62 -1.79 -30.73
CA ALA A 115 -10.26 -2.73 -29.82
C ALA A 115 -9.32 -3.83 -29.28
N SER A 116 -8.11 -3.95 -29.82
CA SER A 116 -7.13 -4.96 -29.39
C SER A 116 -6.54 -4.63 -28.02
N PRO A 117 -6.30 -5.61 -27.12
CA PRO A 117 -5.59 -5.37 -25.86
C PRO A 117 -4.17 -4.85 -26.07
N ARG A 118 -3.56 -5.13 -27.23
CA ARG A 118 -2.24 -4.60 -27.62
C ARG A 118 -2.24 -3.08 -27.80
N HIS A 119 -3.41 -2.48 -28.02
CA HIS A 119 -3.53 -1.04 -28.15
C HIS A 119 -3.22 -0.31 -26.83
N GLY A 120 -3.81 -0.78 -25.73
CA GLY A 120 -3.50 -0.23 -24.40
C GLY A 120 -2.05 -0.47 -23.99
N GLU A 121 -1.45 -1.61 -24.34
CA GLU A 121 -0.02 -1.87 -24.12
C GLU A 121 0.85 -0.84 -24.85
N ARG A 122 0.56 -0.59 -26.14
CA ARG A 122 1.31 0.37 -26.97
C ARG A 122 1.20 1.80 -26.45
N LEU A 123 0.00 2.23 -26.03
CA LEU A 123 -0.22 3.55 -25.45
C LEU A 123 0.43 3.69 -24.07
N ALA A 124 0.37 2.64 -23.25
CA ALA A 124 0.98 2.64 -21.94
C ALA A 124 2.49 2.87 -22.00
N THR A 125 3.22 2.31 -22.98
CA THR A 125 4.67 2.58 -23.11
C THR A 125 4.98 4.08 -23.16
N TRP A 126 4.25 4.83 -23.99
CA TRP A 126 4.43 6.28 -24.10
C TRP A 126 4.08 6.99 -22.78
N TRP A 127 2.99 6.58 -22.12
CA TRP A 127 2.58 7.20 -20.86
C TRP A 127 3.54 6.89 -19.71
N LEU A 128 4.08 5.68 -19.65
CA LEU A 128 4.98 5.23 -18.61
C LEU A 128 6.34 5.93 -18.69
N ASP A 129 6.80 6.27 -19.89
CA ASP A 129 7.98 7.13 -20.09
C ASP A 129 7.73 8.53 -19.48
N LEU A 130 6.56 9.13 -19.76
CA LEU A 130 6.16 10.43 -19.19
C LEU A 130 6.00 10.37 -17.67
N ALA A 131 5.48 9.25 -17.15
CA ALA A 131 5.32 9.00 -15.72
C ALA A 131 6.64 8.62 -15.03
N ARG A 132 7.74 8.45 -15.79
CA ARG A 132 9.07 8.04 -15.30
C ARG A 132 9.06 6.70 -14.57
N TYR A 133 8.24 5.78 -15.07
CA TYR A 133 8.06 4.46 -14.48
C TYR A 133 9.38 3.68 -14.44
N ALA A 134 9.66 3.09 -13.28
CA ALA A 134 10.73 2.11 -13.10
C ALA A 134 10.40 1.22 -11.88
N ASP A 135 10.76 -0.06 -11.94
CA ASP A 135 10.69 -0.99 -10.81
C ASP A 135 11.99 -0.97 -9.98
N THR A 136 12.76 0.12 -10.06
CA THR A 136 13.93 0.36 -9.21
C THR A 136 13.98 1.79 -8.66
N HIS A 137 14.63 1.99 -7.51
CA HIS A 137 14.74 3.29 -6.83
C HIS A 137 15.66 4.28 -7.54
N GLY A 138 16.65 3.79 -8.29
CA GLY A 138 17.71 4.62 -8.86
C GLY A 138 18.69 5.16 -7.81
N TYR A 139 19.30 6.32 -8.09
CA TYR A 139 20.40 6.91 -7.30
C TYR A 139 21.59 5.95 -7.08
N HIS A 140 21.95 5.65 -5.83
CA HIS A 140 23.19 4.97 -5.44
C HIS A 140 22.99 3.45 -5.25
N THR A 141 21.87 3.04 -4.65
CA THR A 141 21.42 1.65 -4.57
C THR A 141 20.22 1.50 -5.49
N ASP A 142 20.41 0.88 -6.65
CA ASP A 142 19.34 0.54 -7.60
C ASP A 142 18.45 -0.59 -7.04
N ALA A 143 17.88 -0.34 -5.85
CA ALA A 143 17.08 -1.30 -5.10
C ALA A 143 15.72 -1.49 -5.77
N HIS A 144 15.19 -2.71 -5.67
CA HIS A 144 13.91 -3.10 -6.28
C HIS A 144 12.72 -2.41 -5.59
N ARG A 145 11.72 -2.01 -6.38
CA ARG A 145 10.41 -1.54 -5.93
C ARG A 145 9.31 -2.09 -6.82
N ASP A 146 8.14 -2.33 -6.25
CA ASP A 146 7.00 -2.90 -6.98
C ASP A 146 6.06 -1.79 -7.45
N LEU A 147 6.25 -1.34 -8.69
CA LEU A 147 5.37 -0.38 -9.38
C LEU A 147 4.61 -1.01 -10.55
N TRP A 148 4.92 -2.25 -10.91
CA TRP A 148 4.18 -3.02 -11.92
C TRP A 148 2.65 -3.00 -11.75
N PRO A 149 2.04 -2.91 -10.54
CA PRO A 149 0.58 -2.79 -10.43
C PRO A 149 0.06 -1.48 -11.03
N TYR A 150 0.80 -0.37 -10.88
CA TYR A 150 0.47 0.91 -11.53
C TYR A 150 0.62 0.79 -13.05
N ARG A 151 1.68 0.14 -13.55
CA ARG A 151 1.85 -0.14 -14.99
C ARG A 151 0.64 -0.89 -15.56
N ASP A 152 0.24 -1.97 -14.92
CA ASP A 152 -0.89 -2.79 -15.35
C ASP A 152 -2.21 -2.02 -15.29
N TRP A 153 -2.38 -1.14 -14.30
CA TRP A 153 -3.50 -0.21 -14.25
C TRP A 153 -3.51 0.76 -15.44
N VAL A 154 -2.37 1.37 -15.80
CA VAL A 154 -2.25 2.25 -16.98
C VAL A 154 -2.66 1.51 -18.26
N VAL A 155 -2.16 0.29 -18.47
CA VAL A 155 -2.53 -0.56 -19.61
C VAL A 155 -4.04 -0.83 -19.63
N SER A 156 -4.62 -1.17 -18.47
CA SER A 156 -6.05 -1.44 -18.33
C SER A 156 -6.91 -0.20 -18.60
N ALA A 157 -6.49 0.97 -18.10
CA ALA A 157 -7.20 2.24 -18.28
C ALA A 157 -7.31 2.60 -19.77
N PHE A 158 -6.23 2.51 -20.53
CA PHE A 158 -6.26 2.71 -21.99
C PHE A 158 -7.07 1.63 -22.72
N ASN A 159 -6.97 0.36 -22.30
CA ASN A 159 -7.75 -0.73 -22.89
C ASN A 159 -9.26 -0.65 -22.61
N ARG A 160 -9.69 0.07 -21.58
CA ARG A 160 -11.10 0.38 -21.34
C ARG A 160 -11.52 1.74 -21.89
N ASN A 161 -10.60 2.47 -22.54
CA ASN A 161 -10.80 3.83 -23.01
C ASN A 161 -11.33 4.76 -21.90
N MET A 162 -10.72 4.68 -20.72
CA MET A 162 -11.06 5.58 -19.62
C MET A 162 -10.95 7.04 -20.10
N PRO A 163 -11.96 7.90 -19.85
CA PRO A 163 -11.88 9.32 -20.16
C PRO A 163 -10.59 9.93 -19.62
N PHE A 164 -9.86 10.67 -20.44
CA PHE A 164 -8.53 11.16 -20.06
C PHE A 164 -8.58 12.12 -18.85
N ASP A 165 -9.63 12.92 -18.70
CA ASP A 165 -9.83 13.75 -17.50
C ASP A 165 -9.93 12.92 -16.23
N GLN A 166 -10.66 11.80 -16.26
CA GLN A 166 -10.72 10.85 -15.17
C GLN A 166 -9.35 10.20 -14.92
N PHE A 167 -8.68 9.74 -15.98
CA PHE A 167 -7.35 9.14 -15.92
C PHE A 167 -6.30 10.07 -15.31
N ALA A 168 -6.28 11.34 -15.70
CA ALA A 168 -5.42 12.36 -15.12
C ALA A 168 -5.80 12.64 -13.65
N THR A 169 -7.11 12.75 -13.36
CA THR A 169 -7.59 13.05 -12.01
C THR A 169 -7.22 11.96 -11.01
N TRP A 170 -7.39 10.70 -11.39
CA TRP A 170 -7.07 9.55 -10.53
C TRP A 170 -5.56 9.47 -10.26
N GLN A 171 -4.72 9.76 -11.25
CA GLN A 171 -3.27 9.77 -11.07
C GLN A 171 -2.78 10.88 -10.15
N LEU A 172 -3.39 12.07 -10.23
CA LEU A 172 -3.01 13.21 -9.39
C LEU A 172 -3.56 13.12 -7.96
N ALA A 173 -4.76 12.57 -7.79
CA ALA A 173 -5.53 12.70 -6.55
C ALA A 173 -6.55 11.58 -6.29
N GLY A 174 -6.38 10.39 -6.85
CA GLY A 174 -7.32 9.28 -6.68
C GLY A 174 -7.53 8.84 -5.23
N ASP A 175 -6.52 9.02 -4.37
CA ASP A 175 -6.62 8.77 -2.92
C ASP A 175 -7.49 9.79 -2.17
N LEU A 176 -7.78 10.95 -2.78
CA LEU A 176 -8.62 12.00 -2.22
C LEU A 176 -10.04 12.00 -2.77
N LEU A 177 -10.40 11.04 -3.62
CA LEU A 177 -11.79 10.90 -4.08
C LEU A 177 -12.70 10.49 -2.92
N PRO A 178 -13.96 10.98 -2.89
CA PRO A 178 -14.96 10.47 -1.96
C PRO A 178 -15.10 8.94 -2.14
N ASP A 179 -15.06 8.21 -1.04
CA ASP A 179 -15.18 6.74 -1.02
C ASP A 179 -14.15 6.03 -1.93
N ALA A 180 -12.93 6.57 -2.02
CA ALA A 180 -11.86 6.02 -2.85
C ALA A 180 -11.62 4.53 -2.54
N THR A 181 -11.90 3.68 -3.53
CA THR A 181 -11.54 2.26 -3.51
C THR A 181 -10.05 2.07 -3.81
N ASP A 182 -9.60 0.82 -3.86
CA ASP A 182 -8.19 0.50 -4.12
C ASP A 182 -7.71 0.96 -5.52
N GLU A 183 -8.57 0.98 -6.53
CA GLU A 183 -8.17 1.31 -7.90
C GLU A 183 -7.80 2.80 -8.09
N PRO A 184 -8.59 3.79 -7.65
CA PRO A 184 -8.16 5.18 -7.67
C PRO A 184 -6.90 5.44 -6.83
N ARG A 185 -6.74 4.75 -5.70
CA ARG A 185 -5.53 4.86 -4.88
C ARG A 185 -4.31 4.34 -5.64
N LEU A 186 -4.42 3.19 -6.29
CA LEU A 186 -3.37 2.62 -7.14
C LEU A 186 -2.94 3.56 -8.26
N ALA A 187 -3.90 4.26 -8.89
CA ALA A 187 -3.60 5.23 -9.95
C ALA A 187 -2.61 6.32 -9.51
N THR A 188 -2.61 6.68 -8.22
CA THR A 188 -1.70 7.70 -7.68
C THR A 188 -0.22 7.31 -7.71
N GLY A 189 0.10 6.07 -8.09
CA GLY A 189 1.47 5.62 -8.39
C GLY A 189 2.22 6.52 -9.38
N PHE A 190 1.52 7.27 -10.24
CA PHE A 190 2.11 8.34 -11.06
C PHE A 190 3.00 9.30 -10.25
N ASN A 191 2.54 9.69 -9.05
CA ASN A 191 3.27 10.59 -8.17
C ASN A 191 4.38 9.88 -7.35
N ARG A 192 4.50 8.56 -7.44
CA ARG A 192 5.45 7.75 -6.66
C ARG A 192 6.61 7.21 -7.50
N ASN A 193 6.71 7.60 -8.77
CA ASN A 193 7.79 7.19 -9.66
C ASN A 193 9.10 7.98 -9.48
N SER A 194 9.13 9.01 -8.61
CA SER A 194 10.36 9.71 -8.23
C SER A 194 11.47 8.74 -7.85
N MET A 195 12.72 9.03 -8.22
CA MET A 195 13.86 8.26 -7.71
C MET A 195 13.92 8.41 -6.18
N ILE A 196 14.30 7.34 -5.48
CA ILE A 196 14.34 7.28 -4.01
C ILE A 196 15.79 7.06 -3.57
N ASN A 197 16.21 7.77 -2.53
CA ASN A 197 17.57 7.72 -2.03
C ASN A 197 17.58 7.20 -0.59
N SER A 198 18.41 6.20 -0.35
CA SER A 198 18.61 5.56 0.96
C SER A 198 20.10 5.46 1.34
N GLU A 199 20.94 6.38 0.82
CA GLU A 199 22.40 6.38 1.01
C GLU A 199 22.78 6.72 2.44
N GLU A 200 23.85 6.12 2.95
CA GLU A 200 24.39 6.51 4.25
C GLU A 200 24.87 7.98 4.22
N GLY A 201 24.40 8.80 5.16
CA GLY A 201 24.70 10.23 5.21
C GLY A 201 23.74 11.13 4.43
N VAL A 202 22.70 10.57 3.79
CA VAL A 202 21.65 11.34 3.11
C VAL A 202 20.88 12.23 4.10
N ILE A 203 20.51 13.44 3.67
CA ILE A 203 19.70 14.36 4.48
C ILE A 203 18.23 14.17 4.10
N ALA A 204 17.43 13.64 5.02
CA ALA A 204 16.02 13.33 4.82
C ALA A 204 15.19 14.49 4.28
N GLU A 205 15.35 15.67 4.86
CA GLU A 205 14.62 16.86 4.43
C GLU A 205 14.99 17.31 3.01
N GLU A 206 16.26 17.15 2.61
CA GLU A 206 16.71 17.48 1.27
C GLU A 206 15.97 16.65 0.23
N PHE A 207 16.01 15.32 0.39
CA PHE A 207 15.41 14.39 -0.56
C PHE A 207 13.89 14.43 -0.54
N ARG A 208 13.27 14.64 0.63
CA ARG A 208 11.84 14.92 0.73
C ARG A 208 11.46 16.14 -0.14
N VAL A 209 12.20 17.25 -0.03
CA VAL A 209 11.98 18.44 -0.87
C VAL A 209 12.24 18.13 -2.36
N GLN A 210 13.25 17.32 -2.69
CA GLN A 210 13.49 16.90 -4.07
C GLN A 210 12.34 16.06 -4.64
N TYR A 211 11.74 15.15 -3.86
CA TYR A 211 10.63 14.32 -4.31
C TYR A 211 9.39 15.17 -4.61
N VAL A 212 9.10 16.17 -3.79
CA VAL A 212 8.01 17.12 -4.06
C VAL A 212 8.32 17.98 -5.28
N ALA A 213 9.55 18.48 -5.42
CA ALA A 213 9.98 19.26 -6.59
C ALA A 213 9.84 18.45 -7.89
N ASP A 214 10.20 17.17 -7.85
CA ASP A 214 10.07 16.22 -8.95
C ASP A 214 8.61 15.99 -9.38
N ARG A 215 7.67 15.91 -8.43
CA ARG A 215 6.22 15.86 -8.73
C ARG A 215 5.71 17.14 -9.37
N VAL A 216 6.19 18.30 -8.92
CA VAL A 216 5.87 19.61 -9.53
C VAL A 216 6.40 19.67 -10.97
N ALA A 217 7.66 19.29 -11.18
CA ALA A 217 8.29 19.29 -12.50
C ALA A 217 7.54 18.34 -13.46
N THR A 218 7.26 17.12 -13.01
CA THR A 218 6.53 16.11 -13.81
C THR A 218 5.12 16.57 -14.15
N THR A 219 4.38 17.10 -13.17
CA THR A 219 3.02 17.61 -13.40
C THR A 219 3.03 18.78 -14.39
N GLY A 220 4.00 19.69 -14.24
CA GLY A 220 4.21 20.82 -15.14
C GLY A 220 4.51 20.39 -16.58
N ALA A 221 5.47 19.49 -16.77
CA ALA A 221 5.85 19.03 -18.11
C ALA A 221 4.75 18.19 -18.77
N VAL A 222 4.21 17.20 -18.06
CA VAL A 222 3.28 16.20 -18.63
C VAL A 222 1.91 16.78 -18.92
N PHE A 223 1.33 17.55 -17.99
CA PHE A 223 -0.04 18.05 -18.10
C PHE A 223 -0.16 19.50 -18.54
N LEU A 224 0.86 20.33 -18.27
CA LEU A 224 0.83 21.76 -18.59
C LEU A 224 1.75 22.12 -19.77
N GLY A 225 2.69 21.25 -20.15
CA GLY A 225 3.71 21.58 -21.13
C GLY A 225 4.56 22.78 -20.68
N GLN A 226 4.88 22.86 -19.39
CA GLN A 226 5.62 23.97 -18.80
C GLN A 226 6.85 23.49 -18.02
N THR A 227 7.99 24.16 -18.25
CA THR A 227 9.25 23.92 -17.54
C THR A 227 9.34 24.79 -16.28
N LEU A 228 8.83 24.30 -15.16
CA LEU A 228 8.71 25.08 -13.93
C LEU A 228 10.00 25.14 -13.08
N ASP A 229 11.06 24.41 -13.44
CA ASP A 229 12.26 24.27 -12.61
C ASP A 229 13.00 25.59 -12.33
N CYS A 230 13.00 26.53 -13.29
CA CYS A 230 13.59 27.85 -13.06
C CYS A 230 12.87 28.58 -11.90
N ALA A 231 11.55 28.39 -11.78
CA ALA A 231 10.72 29.03 -10.77
C ALA A 231 11.04 28.55 -9.34
N ARG A 232 11.79 27.45 -9.18
CA ARG A 232 12.20 26.93 -7.88
C ARG A 232 13.11 27.90 -7.12
N CYS A 233 14.02 28.56 -7.82
CA CYS A 233 15.07 29.38 -7.20
C CYS A 233 14.80 30.89 -7.29
N HIS A 234 14.07 31.32 -8.32
CA HIS A 234 13.73 32.71 -8.60
C HIS A 234 12.49 32.75 -9.52
N ASP A 235 11.86 33.91 -9.74
CA ASP A 235 10.77 34.01 -10.73
C ASP A 235 11.20 33.50 -12.10
N HIS A 236 10.33 32.74 -12.76
CA HIS A 236 10.65 32.15 -14.04
C HIS A 236 11.09 33.24 -15.04
N LYS A 237 12.20 32.98 -15.74
CA LYS A 237 12.91 34.03 -16.49
C LYS A 237 12.12 34.61 -17.66
N TYR A 238 11.23 33.83 -18.27
CA TYR A 238 10.53 34.18 -19.51
C TYR A 238 9.01 34.13 -19.36
N ASP A 239 8.50 33.01 -18.87
CA ASP A 239 7.07 32.82 -18.59
C ASP A 239 6.63 33.46 -17.26
N PRO A 240 5.36 33.85 -17.12
CA PRO A 240 4.85 34.63 -15.98
C PRO A 240 4.61 33.79 -14.71
N PHE A 241 5.40 32.74 -14.48
CA PHE A 241 5.37 31.97 -13.25
C PHE A 241 6.30 32.60 -12.21
N THR A 242 5.75 33.03 -11.08
CA THR A 242 6.57 33.51 -9.96
C THR A 242 7.11 32.35 -9.14
N GLN A 243 8.17 32.59 -8.37
CA GLN A 243 8.64 31.61 -7.37
C GLN A 243 7.53 31.31 -6.35
N ARG A 244 6.72 32.31 -6.01
CA ARG A 244 5.55 32.12 -5.16
C ARG A 244 4.57 31.12 -5.80
N ASP A 245 4.26 31.24 -7.08
CA ASP A 245 3.38 30.30 -7.78
C ASP A 245 3.95 28.87 -7.74
N TYR A 246 5.26 28.72 -7.92
CA TYR A 246 5.94 27.42 -7.80
C TYR A 246 5.73 26.77 -6.43
N PHE A 247 6.00 27.49 -5.34
CA PHE A 247 5.84 26.92 -3.99
C PHE A 247 4.38 26.74 -3.58
N ARG A 248 3.45 27.50 -4.15
CA ARG A 248 2.01 27.26 -4.00
C ARG A 248 1.57 25.98 -4.72
N LEU A 249 2.14 25.66 -5.88
CA LEU A 249 1.93 24.38 -6.55
C LEU A 249 2.60 23.23 -5.78
N PHE A 250 3.83 23.44 -5.31
CA PHE A 250 4.58 22.52 -4.44
C PHE A 250 3.77 22.09 -3.22
N ALA A 251 3.07 23.04 -2.58
CA ALA A 251 2.27 22.78 -1.38
C ALA A 251 1.18 21.72 -1.56
N TYR A 252 0.65 21.52 -2.78
CA TYR A 252 -0.29 20.43 -3.08
C TYR A 252 0.37 19.05 -2.92
N PHE A 253 1.62 18.90 -3.31
CA PHE A 253 2.36 17.63 -3.26
C PHE A 253 3.13 17.43 -1.95
N ASN A 254 3.28 18.49 -1.15
CA ASN A 254 4.01 18.48 0.12
C ASN A 254 3.25 17.79 1.28
N GLN A 255 2.05 17.28 1.02
CA GLN A 255 1.18 16.65 2.02
C GLN A 255 1.36 15.14 2.15
N LEU A 256 2.18 14.53 1.31
CA LEU A 256 2.49 13.10 1.39
C LEU A 256 3.23 12.77 2.69
N ASP A 257 2.82 11.66 3.33
CA ASP A 257 3.46 11.12 4.53
C ASP A 257 4.73 10.33 4.19
N GLU A 258 5.72 11.02 3.62
CA GLU A 258 7.02 10.47 3.25
C GLU A 258 8.15 11.08 4.10
N ASN A 259 9.22 10.29 4.31
CA ASN A 259 10.34 10.65 5.20
C ASN A 259 11.61 11.09 4.46
N GLY A 260 11.71 10.85 3.14
CA GLY A 260 12.86 11.29 2.33
C GLY A 260 14.06 10.34 2.31
N VAL A 261 14.08 9.33 3.19
CA VAL A 261 15.14 8.29 3.30
C VAL A 261 14.56 6.86 3.40
N ASP A 262 13.29 6.72 3.03
CA ASP A 262 12.58 5.45 3.05
C ASP A 262 12.94 4.57 1.84
N GLY A 263 12.50 3.31 1.87
CA GLY A 263 12.65 2.40 0.72
C GLY A 263 13.97 1.62 0.63
N ARG A 264 14.86 1.64 1.65
CA ARG A 264 16.13 0.88 1.61
C ARG A 264 15.96 -0.60 1.23
N HIS A 265 14.86 -1.23 1.65
CA HIS A 265 14.57 -2.65 1.41
C HIS A 265 13.18 -2.88 0.78
N GLY A 266 12.85 -2.13 -0.28
CA GLY A 266 11.60 -2.30 -1.04
C GLY A 266 10.84 -0.99 -1.19
N ASN A 267 9.50 -1.07 -1.22
CA ASN A 267 8.65 0.10 -1.43
C ASN A 267 8.79 1.16 -0.32
N ALA A 268 8.82 2.43 -0.71
CA ALA A 268 8.75 3.55 0.23
C ALA A 268 7.30 3.85 0.63
N GLU A 269 7.07 4.06 1.92
CA GLU A 269 5.77 4.46 2.44
C GLU A 269 5.30 5.80 1.85
N PRO A 270 3.98 6.01 1.65
CA PRO A 270 2.90 5.10 2.00
C PRO A 270 2.66 4.01 0.94
N THR A 271 2.35 2.80 1.42
CA THR A 271 2.06 1.64 0.55
C THR A 271 0.61 1.15 0.65
N MET A 272 0.19 0.33 -0.31
CA MET A 272 -1.04 -0.46 -0.26
C MET A 272 -0.78 -1.91 -0.71
N LEU A 273 -1.62 -2.86 -0.29
CA LEU A 273 -1.58 -4.22 -0.82
C LEU A 273 -1.89 -4.22 -2.32
N ALA A 274 -1.10 -4.95 -3.08
CA ALA A 274 -1.23 -5.10 -4.53
C ALA A 274 -1.47 -6.57 -4.91
N PRO A 275 -2.62 -7.16 -4.52
CA PRO A 275 -2.92 -8.55 -4.84
C PRO A 275 -3.00 -8.75 -6.34
N THR A 276 -2.48 -9.87 -6.83
CA THR A 276 -2.71 -10.38 -8.17
C THR A 276 -4.20 -10.69 -8.38
N ARG A 277 -4.61 -10.99 -9.63
CA ARG A 277 -5.99 -11.38 -9.90
C ARG A 277 -6.43 -12.60 -9.09
N LEU A 278 -5.56 -13.61 -8.99
CA LEU A 278 -5.86 -14.85 -8.25
C LEU A 278 -5.97 -14.58 -6.74
N GLU A 279 -5.06 -13.77 -6.19
CA GLU A 279 -5.11 -13.40 -4.77
C GLU A 279 -6.33 -12.53 -4.44
N ARG A 280 -6.81 -11.68 -5.38
CA ARG A 280 -8.06 -10.93 -5.21
C ARG A 280 -9.28 -11.86 -5.15
N GLU A 281 -9.32 -12.87 -6.00
CA GLU A 281 -10.39 -13.89 -6.00
C GLU A 281 -10.38 -14.67 -4.67
N GLU A 282 -9.20 -15.09 -4.21
CA GLU A 282 -9.07 -15.79 -2.92
C GLU A 282 -9.43 -14.90 -1.72
N LEU A 283 -9.01 -13.63 -1.71
CA LEU A 283 -9.39 -12.66 -0.68
C LEU A 283 -10.91 -12.47 -0.61
N ALA A 284 -11.58 -12.41 -1.76
CA ALA A 284 -13.03 -12.28 -1.82
C ALA A 284 -13.72 -13.53 -1.27
N GLU A 285 -13.26 -14.72 -1.67
CA GLU A 285 -13.76 -16.00 -1.18
C GLU A 285 -13.67 -16.11 0.35
N ILE A 286 -12.49 -15.83 0.93
CA ILE A 286 -12.28 -15.90 2.38
C ILE A 286 -13.18 -14.89 3.12
N ARG A 287 -13.33 -13.67 2.58
CA ARG A 287 -14.21 -12.64 3.18
C ARG A 287 -15.67 -13.06 3.15
N ASP A 288 -16.14 -13.62 2.05
CA ASP A 288 -17.51 -14.11 1.91
C ASP A 288 -17.78 -15.27 2.88
N TRP A 289 -16.80 -16.15 3.07
CA TRP A 289 -16.86 -17.27 4.00
C TRP A 289 -16.89 -16.81 5.46
N LEU A 290 -16.03 -15.85 5.84
CA LEU A 290 -16.05 -15.23 7.17
C LEU A 290 -17.42 -14.59 7.47
N ALA A 291 -17.95 -13.80 6.53
CA ALA A 291 -19.27 -13.19 6.70
C ALA A 291 -20.40 -14.25 6.82
N ALA A 292 -20.27 -15.38 6.13
CA ALA A 292 -21.22 -16.49 6.26
C ALA A 292 -21.11 -17.18 7.62
N LEU A 293 -19.90 -17.39 8.14
CA LEU A 293 -19.66 -17.96 9.47
C LEU A 293 -20.21 -17.04 10.57
N GLU A 294 -19.99 -15.72 10.47
CA GLU A 294 -20.57 -14.74 11.41
C GLU A 294 -22.11 -14.83 11.46
N ARG A 295 -22.77 -14.95 10.30
CA ARG A 295 -24.23 -15.16 10.24
C ARG A 295 -24.66 -16.48 10.87
N GLN A 296 -23.91 -17.56 10.64
CA GLN A 296 -24.19 -18.87 11.24
C GLN A 296 -24.02 -18.85 12.76
N MET A 297 -22.97 -18.20 13.26
CA MET A 297 -22.72 -18.01 14.70
C MET A 297 -23.87 -17.24 15.34
N ALA A 298 -24.32 -16.14 14.72
CA ALA A 298 -25.46 -15.36 15.22
C ALA A 298 -26.75 -16.20 15.24
N ALA A 299 -27.02 -16.99 14.19
CA ALA A 299 -28.18 -17.88 14.12
C ALA A 299 -28.11 -19.00 15.17
N ARG A 300 -26.94 -19.66 15.34
CA ARG A 300 -26.74 -20.70 16.35
C ARG A 300 -26.93 -20.14 17.74
N ALA A 301 -26.40 -18.94 18.00
CA ALA A 301 -26.61 -18.27 19.26
C ALA A 301 -28.11 -18.21 19.57
N VAL A 302 -28.93 -17.66 18.68
CA VAL A 302 -30.39 -17.55 18.88
C VAL A 302 -31.03 -18.93 19.12
N ALA A 303 -30.69 -19.92 18.31
CA ALA A 303 -31.22 -21.28 18.44
C ALA A 303 -30.85 -21.96 19.78
N ALA A 304 -29.69 -21.64 20.34
CA ALA A 304 -29.18 -22.22 21.59
C ALA A 304 -29.83 -21.66 22.86
N ALA A 305 -30.73 -20.68 22.77
CA ALA A 305 -31.32 -20.02 23.95
C ALA A 305 -32.14 -20.96 24.86
N ALA A 306 -32.87 -21.91 24.26
CA ALA A 306 -33.64 -22.89 25.01
C ALA A 306 -32.72 -23.88 25.75
N ASP A 307 -31.68 -24.36 25.06
CA ASP A 307 -30.67 -25.28 25.59
C ASP A 307 -29.89 -24.61 26.73
N GLN A 308 -29.52 -23.34 26.58
CA GLN A 308 -28.90 -22.52 27.62
C GLN A 308 -29.80 -22.45 28.86
N THR A 309 -31.09 -22.16 28.70
CA THR A 309 -32.03 -22.05 29.83
C THR A 309 -32.20 -23.39 30.57
N ALA A 310 -32.08 -24.52 29.87
CA ALA A 310 -32.07 -25.84 30.49
C ALA A 310 -30.77 -26.09 31.27
N TRP A 311 -29.62 -25.75 30.68
CA TRP A 311 -28.31 -25.86 31.33
C TRP A 311 -28.21 -25.00 32.60
N GLU A 312 -28.69 -23.75 32.57
CA GLU A 312 -28.66 -22.87 33.74
C GLU A 312 -29.44 -23.46 34.93
N ARG A 313 -30.61 -24.06 34.67
CA ARG A 313 -31.43 -24.73 35.71
C ARG A 313 -30.73 -25.95 36.31
N GLU A 314 -29.98 -26.69 35.49
CA GLU A 314 -29.20 -27.84 35.96
C GLU A 314 -28.03 -27.40 36.84
N GLN A 315 -27.26 -26.41 36.38
CA GLN A 315 -26.09 -25.92 37.09
C GLN A 315 -26.43 -25.23 38.41
N ALA A 316 -27.57 -24.54 38.48
CA ALA A 316 -28.06 -23.93 39.72
C ALA A 316 -28.41 -24.97 40.80
N ARG A 317 -28.72 -26.23 40.43
CA ARG A 317 -29.01 -27.31 41.39
C ARG A 317 -27.79 -28.07 41.88
N THR A 318 -26.80 -28.25 41.02
CA THR A 318 -25.68 -29.17 41.26
C THR A 318 -24.44 -28.48 41.86
N ALA A 319 -24.35 -27.14 41.80
CA ALA A 319 -23.19 -26.37 42.28
C ALA A 319 -21.84 -26.91 41.78
N THR A 320 -21.84 -27.50 40.58
CA THR A 320 -20.65 -28.11 39.98
C THR A 320 -19.60 -27.02 39.71
N ALA A 321 -18.33 -27.32 39.99
CA ALA A 321 -17.21 -26.44 39.63
C ALA A 321 -17.18 -26.26 38.11
N LEU A 322 -16.98 -25.02 37.65
CA LEU A 322 -16.96 -24.73 36.22
C LEU A 322 -15.76 -25.43 35.56
N PRO A 323 -15.94 -26.03 34.37
CA PRO A 323 -14.81 -26.47 33.59
C PRO A 323 -13.93 -25.27 33.25
N LEU A 324 -12.62 -25.46 33.43
CA LEU A 324 -11.61 -24.54 32.92
C LEU A 324 -11.68 -24.49 31.39
N PRO A 325 -11.30 -23.38 30.75
CA PRO A 325 -11.23 -23.32 29.29
C PRO A 325 -10.37 -24.48 28.77
N ASN A 326 -10.97 -25.33 27.93
CA ASN A 326 -10.36 -26.59 27.49
C ASN A 326 -9.60 -26.48 26.16
N ASP A 327 -9.49 -25.26 25.62
CA ASP A 327 -8.79 -24.93 24.38
C ASP A 327 -7.38 -24.37 24.61
N THR A 328 -6.76 -24.75 25.73
CA THR A 328 -5.38 -24.39 26.07
C THR A 328 -4.40 -24.93 25.01
N ALA A 329 -3.58 -24.06 24.44
CA ALA A 329 -2.48 -24.44 23.56
C ALA A 329 -1.28 -25.02 24.33
N LEU A 330 -1.10 -24.58 25.58
CA LEU A 330 -0.12 -25.12 26.53
C LEU A 330 -0.69 -25.07 27.94
N HIS A 331 -0.50 -26.13 28.72
CA HIS A 331 -0.81 -26.15 30.14
C HIS A 331 0.34 -26.83 30.89
N LEU A 332 1.00 -26.08 31.78
CA LEU A 332 2.07 -26.56 32.66
C LEU A 332 1.57 -26.53 34.11
N THR A 333 1.37 -27.70 34.70
CA THR A 333 0.94 -27.85 36.11
C THR A 333 2.08 -27.69 37.11
N PHE A 334 3.34 -27.88 36.69
CA PHE A 334 4.54 -27.81 37.55
C PHE A 334 4.51 -28.74 38.78
N ASP A 335 3.83 -29.87 38.65
CA ASP A 335 3.82 -30.96 39.63
C ASP A 335 4.76 -32.11 39.22
N ASN A 336 4.73 -33.22 39.97
CA ASN A 336 5.61 -34.37 39.72
C ASN A 336 5.40 -35.01 38.33
N GLU A 337 4.28 -34.74 37.65
CA GLU A 337 4.01 -35.23 36.29
C GLU A 337 4.83 -34.47 35.24
N LEU A 338 5.22 -33.21 35.49
CA LEU A 338 6.12 -32.44 34.62
C LEU A 338 7.47 -33.16 34.42
N ALA A 339 7.97 -33.85 35.45
CA ALA A 339 9.19 -34.66 35.35
C ALA A 339 8.99 -35.95 34.54
N ALA A 340 7.78 -36.52 34.54
CA ALA A 340 7.43 -37.68 33.74
C ALA A 340 7.26 -37.31 32.26
N GLU A 341 6.54 -36.22 31.96
CA GLU A 341 6.37 -35.65 30.62
C GLU A 341 7.70 -35.20 30.00
N ALA A 342 8.62 -34.65 30.82
CA ALA A 342 9.97 -34.30 30.37
C ALA A 342 10.88 -35.52 30.12
N SER A 343 10.58 -36.68 30.71
CA SER A 343 11.38 -37.92 30.54
C SER A 343 10.96 -38.76 29.34
N GLU A 344 9.68 -38.70 28.92
CA GLU A 344 9.20 -39.39 27.71
C GLU A 344 9.70 -38.73 26.40
N ALA A 345 10.15 -37.47 26.48
CA ALA A 345 10.70 -36.73 25.33
C ALA A 345 12.19 -37.02 25.04
N SER A 346 12.86 -37.85 25.84
CA SER A 346 14.29 -38.16 25.72
C SER A 346 14.57 -39.59 25.23
N ASP A 347 14.28 -39.88 23.95
CA ASP A 347 14.98 -40.96 23.23
C ASP A 347 15.19 -40.59 21.75
N PRO A 348 16.43 -40.18 21.34
CA PRO A 348 16.75 -39.91 19.95
C PRO A 348 17.58 -41.05 19.35
N THR A 349 17.10 -42.30 19.35
CA THR A 349 17.86 -43.42 18.76
C THR A 349 17.11 -44.47 17.94
N SER A 350 15.86 -44.27 17.52
CA SER A 350 15.25 -45.14 16.50
C SER A 350 15.34 -44.55 15.08
N ASN A 351 16.32 -45.07 14.33
CA ASN A 351 16.39 -44.97 12.88
C ASN A 351 15.22 -45.78 12.27
N ASP A 352 14.10 -45.14 11.97
CA ASP A 352 13.12 -45.67 11.02
C ASP A 352 12.70 -44.55 10.07
N SER A 353 13.28 -44.57 8.86
CA SER A 353 12.81 -43.79 7.73
C SER A 353 11.54 -44.42 7.15
N PRO A 354 10.52 -43.61 6.82
CA PRO A 354 9.68 -43.88 5.66
C PRO A 354 9.88 -42.79 4.60
N SER A 355 10.24 -43.28 3.42
CA SER A 355 10.33 -42.57 2.15
C SER A 355 8.99 -41.98 1.67
N ASN A 356 9.09 -40.85 0.96
CA ASN A 356 8.17 -40.29 -0.04
C ASN A 356 6.73 -39.91 0.37
N ASN A 357 6.49 -38.60 0.55
CA ASN A 357 5.23 -37.91 0.17
C ASN A 357 5.48 -36.40 -0.14
N PRO A 358 4.59 -35.73 -0.93
CA PRO A 358 4.81 -34.42 -1.59
C PRO A 358 4.46 -33.21 -0.68
N PRO A 359 4.52 -31.92 -1.14
CA PRO A 359 4.90 -30.80 -0.29
C PRO A 359 3.79 -30.29 0.63
N PHE A 360 4.19 -29.97 1.87
CA PHE A 360 3.47 -29.21 2.90
C PHE A 360 2.05 -29.66 3.24
N ASP A 361 1.96 -30.79 3.94
CA ASP A 361 0.82 -31.13 4.78
C ASP A 361 1.16 -30.73 6.23
N VAL A 362 0.69 -29.56 6.69
CA VAL A 362 0.76 -29.17 8.11
C VAL A 362 -0.30 -29.99 8.83
N THR A 363 0.10 -31.16 9.31
CA THR A 363 -0.72 -32.00 10.18
C THR A 363 -1.02 -31.30 11.52
N PRO A 364 -2.13 -31.65 12.20
CA PRO A 364 -2.64 -30.89 13.35
C PRO A 364 -1.74 -31.05 14.58
N ALA A 365 -1.51 -29.94 15.28
CA ALA A 365 -1.02 -29.85 16.66
C ALA A 365 -0.03 -30.96 17.09
N THR A 366 1.25 -30.77 16.80
CA THR A 366 2.30 -31.49 17.52
C THR A 366 2.12 -31.21 19.01
N LYS A 367 1.92 -32.26 19.82
CA LYS A 367 1.88 -32.13 21.28
C LYS A 367 3.11 -31.33 21.76
N PRO A 368 2.95 -30.39 22.71
CA PRO A 368 4.07 -29.62 23.23
C PRO A 368 5.16 -30.54 23.77
N ARG A 369 6.42 -30.27 23.40
CA ARG A 369 7.59 -30.97 23.96
C ARG A 369 8.18 -30.11 25.06
N ILE A 370 8.26 -30.67 26.27
CA ILE A 370 8.66 -29.95 27.48
C ILE A 370 10.01 -30.49 27.94
N LYS A 371 10.96 -29.59 28.22
CA LYS A 371 12.26 -29.93 28.78
C LYS A 371 12.54 -29.09 30.01
N LEU A 372 12.76 -29.75 31.14
CA LEU A 372 13.17 -29.10 32.38
C LEU A 372 14.71 -29.02 32.45
N ILE A 373 15.24 -27.83 32.68
CA ILE A 373 16.67 -27.58 32.88
C ILE A 373 16.91 -27.19 34.34
N GLY A 374 17.94 -27.77 34.96
CA GLY A 374 18.29 -27.52 36.37
C GLY A 374 17.71 -28.56 37.34
N SER A 375 17.66 -28.22 38.63
CA SER A 375 17.15 -29.12 39.67
C SER A 375 15.65 -28.92 39.90
N ALA A 376 14.87 -29.99 39.75
CA ALA A 376 13.44 -30.02 40.01
C ALA A 376 13.18 -30.11 41.52
N ILE A 377 12.91 -28.98 42.17
CA ILE A 377 12.49 -28.95 43.58
C ILE A 377 11.01 -28.62 43.62
N TYR A 378 10.20 -29.61 43.96
CA TYR A 378 8.75 -29.46 44.12
C TYR A 378 8.39 -29.22 45.59
N LEU A 379 7.56 -28.21 45.84
CA LEU A 379 7.02 -27.90 47.16
C LEU A 379 5.49 -27.77 47.07
N PRO A 380 4.74 -27.82 48.19
CA PRO A 380 3.29 -27.62 48.16
C PRO A 380 2.92 -26.34 47.40
N GLY A 381 2.19 -26.52 46.30
CA GLY A 381 1.86 -25.49 45.33
C GLY A 381 0.55 -24.78 45.63
N LYS A 382 0.10 -23.95 44.68
CA LYS A 382 -1.28 -23.45 44.69
C LYS A 382 -2.25 -24.61 44.45
N PHE A 383 -1.90 -25.51 43.52
CA PHE A 383 -2.64 -26.73 43.21
C PHE A 383 -1.69 -27.92 43.34
N ASN A 384 -1.83 -28.70 44.41
CA ASN A 384 -0.96 -29.85 44.72
C ASN A 384 0.50 -29.44 44.99
N ALA A 385 1.34 -29.36 43.95
CA ALA A 385 2.76 -29.08 44.01
C ALA A 385 3.15 -28.01 42.99
N ALA A 386 4.12 -27.16 43.33
CA ALA A 386 4.67 -26.15 42.45
C ALA A 386 6.19 -26.30 42.34
N LEU A 387 6.73 -25.95 41.18
CA LEU A 387 8.16 -25.98 40.91
C LEU A 387 8.84 -24.72 41.48
N LEU A 388 9.90 -24.92 42.26
CA LEU A 388 10.79 -23.85 42.70
C LEU A 388 11.76 -23.46 41.58
N PHE A 389 11.68 -22.21 41.16
CA PHE A 389 12.65 -21.58 40.28
C PHE A 389 13.70 -20.90 41.15
N GLY A 390 14.86 -21.54 41.32
CA GLY A 390 15.98 -21.04 42.12
C GLY A 390 16.96 -20.13 41.38
N GLY A 391 16.59 -19.64 40.18
CA GLY A 391 17.46 -18.87 39.31
C GLY A 391 18.40 -19.68 38.40
N GLN A 392 18.46 -21.01 38.55
CA GLN A 392 19.17 -21.93 37.64
C GLN A 392 18.22 -22.95 36.99
N THR A 393 16.99 -23.05 37.50
CA THR A 393 15.95 -23.94 36.97
C THR A 393 15.08 -23.18 36.00
N HIS A 394 14.84 -23.72 34.80
CA HIS A 394 13.91 -23.16 33.80
C HIS A 394 13.29 -24.28 32.96
N VAL A 395 12.18 -23.98 32.28
CA VAL A 395 11.49 -24.91 31.38
C VAL A 395 11.56 -24.39 29.96
N GLU A 396 11.88 -25.27 29.01
CA GLU A 396 11.85 -25.02 27.57
C GLU A 396 10.67 -25.77 26.97
N VAL A 397 9.83 -25.07 26.20
CA VAL A 397 8.66 -25.64 25.53
C VAL A 397 8.74 -25.41 24.03
N ARG A 398 8.56 -26.48 23.25
CA ARG A 398 8.50 -26.45 21.77
C ARG A 398 7.16 -26.99 21.27
N GLY A 399 6.75 -26.64 20.06
CA GLY A 399 5.46 -27.07 19.48
C GLY A 399 4.29 -26.15 19.87
N VAL A 400 4.56 -24.94 20.33
CA VAL A 400 3.55 -23.93 20.75
C VAL A 400 3.63 -22.64 19.90
N GLU A 401 4.38 -22.67 18.81
CA GLU A 401 4.74 -21.52 17.97
C GLU A 401 3.51 -20.89 17.32
N ALA A 402 2.53 -21.71 16.93
CA ALA A 402 1.26 -21.23 16.38
C ALA A 402 0.43 -20.41 17.41
N ALA A 403 0.60 -20.69 18.70
CA ALA A 403 -0.07 -19.94 19.76
C ALA A 403 0.70 -18.67 20.15
N THR A 404 2.03 -18.76 20.24
CA THR A 404 2.89 -17.62 20.60
C THR A 404 3.05 -16.60 19.48
N GLY A 405 2.85 -17.01 18.21
CA GLY A 405 2.82 -16.15 17.02
C GLY A 405 1.43 -15.68 16.59
N SER A 406 0.37 -16.04 17.33
CA SER A 406 -0.99 -15.56 17.06
C SER A 406 -1.10 -14.05 17.28
N PRO A 407 -1.78 -13.29 16.40
CA PRO A 407 -1.99 -11.85 16.59
C PRO A 407 -2.85 -11.55 17.82
N SER A 408 -3.58 -12.54 18.35
CA SER A 408 -4.30 -12.42 19.61
C SER A 408 -4.09 -13.67 20.45
N PHE A 409 -3.57 -13.51 21.66
CA PHE A 409 -3.31 -14.62 22.58
C PHE A 409 -3.48 -14.19 24.04
N ALA A 410 -3.54 -15.16 24.93
CA ALA A 410 -3.61 -14.92 26.36
C ALA A 410 -2.72 -15.87 27.14
N LEU A 411 -2.19 -15.37 28.26
CA LEU A 411 -1.37 -16.15 29.19
C LEU A 411 -1.93 -16.00 30.60
N ALA A 412 -2.02 -17.11 31.33
CA ALA A 412 -2.44 -17.14 32.73
C ALA A 412 -1.46 -17.98 33.54
N VAL A 413 -1.11 -17.57 34.76
CA VAL A 413 -0.15 -18.28 35.62
C VAL A 413 -0.36 -17.91 37.09
N TRP A 414 -0.21 -18.88 38.00
CA TRP A 414 -0.05 -18.60 39.41
C TRP A 414 1.42 -18.34 39.73
N CYS A 415 1.69 -17.24 40.41
CA CYS A 415 3.05 -16.82 40.74
C CYS A 415 3.20 -16.55 42.25
N PHE A 416 4.37 -16.91 42.78
CA PHE A 416 4.79 -16.65 44.16
C PHE A 416 6.20 -16.04 44.14
N PRO A 417 6.33 -14.72 43.88
CA PRO A 417 7.63 -14.07 43.84
C PRO A 417 8.25 -13.99 45.24
N THR A 418 9.56 -14.25 45.35
CA THR A 418 10.26 -14.25 46.66
C THR A 418 11.23 -13.10 46.86
N THR A 419 11.62 -12.42 45.77
CA THR A 419 12.50 -11.25 45.76
C THR A 419 11.84 -10.11 44.98
N ALA A 420 12.34 -8.89 45.19
CA ALA A 420 11.87 -7.70 44.48
C ALA A 420 12.67 -7.40 43.19
N ASP A 421 13.58 -8.29 42.80
CA ASP A 421 14.42 -8.14 41.61
C ASP A 421 13.56 -8.14 40.34
N THR A 422 14.16 -7.78 39.21
CA THR A 422 13.51 -8.01 37.92
C THR A 422 13.54 -9.51 37.62
N LEU A 423 12.40 -10.13 37.31
CA LEU A 423 12.30 -11.59 37.18
C LEU A 423 11.52 -11.98 35.93
N THR A 424 12.12 -12.69 34.98
CA THR A 424 11.44 -13.16 33.77
C THR A 424 10.53 -14.36 34.07
N ILE A 425 9.22 -14.24 33.80
CA ILE A 425 8.27 -15.36 33.93
C ILE A 425 8.26 -16.17 32.64
N VAL A 426 8.09 -15.51 31.49
CA VAL A 426 8.03 -16.17 30.16
C VAL A 426 8.73 -15.29 29.11
N ASP A 427 9.51 -15.90 28.23
CA ASP A 427 10.14 -15.24 27.08
C ASP A 427 9.91 -16.08 25.82
N SER A 428 9.45 -15.45 24.74
CA SER A 428 9.24 -16.11 23.45
C SER A 428 10.56 -16.54 22.80
N ALA A 429 11.70 -16.00 23.24
CA ALA A 429 13.06 -16.30 22.78
C ALA A 429 13.24 -16.25 21.27
N ALA A 430 12.38 -15.51 20.55
CA ALA A 430 12.43 -15.41 19.10
C ALA A 430 13.74 -14.74 18.64
N ASN A 431 14.48 -15.42 17.75
CA ASN A 431 15.72 -14.93 17.15
C ASN A 431 15.44 -13.77 16.16
N ASP A 432 14.29 -13.86 15.47
CA ASP A 432 13.74 -12.81 14.61
C ASP A 432 12.52 -12.14 15.25
N GLN A 433 12.18 -10.94 14.76
CA GLN A 433 11.02 -10.18 15.22
C GLN A 433 9.72 -10.66 14.53
N PRO A 434 8.56 -10.62 15.21
CA PRO A 434 8.30 -10.04 16.53
C PRO A 434 8.62 -10.96 17.72
N ARG A 435 9.14 -10.39 18.81
CA ARG A 435 9.44 -11.09 20.08
C ARG A 435 8.70 -10.46 21.26
N TRP A 436 8.42 -11.26 22.30
CA TRP A 436 7.77 -10.76 23.50
C TRP A 436 8.26 -11.42 24.79
N THR A 437 8.13 -10.69 25.89
CA THR A 437 8.56 -11.14 27.22
C THR A 437 7.55 -10.68 28.26
N LEU A 438 7.22 -11.59 29.19
CA LEU A 438 6.51 -11.30 30.42
C LEU A 438 7.47 -11.40 31.60
N ASP A 439 7.73 -10.29 32.27
CA ASP A 439 8.57 -10.21 33.45
C ASP A 439 7.88 -9.47 34.60
N LEU A 440 8.51 -9.51 35.78
CA LEU A 440 8.19 -8.67 36.92
C LEU A 440 9.29 -7.63 37.04
N ALA A 441 9.01 -6.35 36.78
CA ALA A 441 9.95 -5.25 37.00
C ALA A 441 9.59 -4.54 38.31
N ASP A 442 10.47 -4.55 39.31
CA ASP A 442 10.16 -4.03 40.65
C ASP A 442 8.84 -4.60 41.24
N ARG A 443 8.60 -5.90 40.99
CA ARG A 443 7.38 -6.65 41.31
C ARG A 443 6.14 -6.30 40.48
N GLN A 444 6.23 -5.34 39.55
CA GLN A 444 5.14 -4.99 38.65
C GLN A 444 5.14 -5.92 37.43
N PRO A 445 4.02 -6.60 37.12
CA PRO A 445 3.88 -7.32 35.86
C PRO A 445 4.13 -6.39 34.67
N ARG A 446 5.08 -6.77 33.81
CA ARG A 446 5.43 -6.03 32.61
C ARG A 446 5.43 -6.96 31.40
N PHE A 447 4.72 -6.53 30.37
CA PHE A 447 4.72 -7.15 29.05
C PHE A 447 5.51 -6.26 28.09
N THR A 448 6.53 -6.83 27.45
CA THR A 448 7.33 -6.14 26.43
C THR A 448 7.11 -6.83 25.09
N PHE A 449 6.84 -6.05 24.05
CA PHE A 449 6.71 -6.49 22.66
C PHE A 449 7.70 -5.71 21.78
N VAL A 450 8.43 -6.41 20.93
CA VAL A 450 9.44 -5.83 20.03
C VAL A 450 9.22 -6.34 18.61
N ASP A 451 9.11 -5.41 17.66
CA ASP A 451 8.82 -5.67 16.25
C ASP A 451 9.40 -4.54 15.38
N GLY A 452 10.36 -4.83 14.51
CA GLY A 452 11.22 -3.81 13.91
C GLY A 452 11.97 -2.97 14.95
N ASP A 453 12.00 -1.66 14.70
CA ASP A 453 12.46 -0.63 15.63
C ASP A 453 11.45 -0.30 16.74
N ARG A 454 10.24 -0.91 16.70
CA ARG A 454 9.17 -0.60 17.64
C ARG A 454 9.29 -1.46 18.89
N ARG A 455 9.56 -0.81 20.02
CA ARG A 455 9.51 -1.42 21.36
C ARG A 455 8.35 -0.84 22.16
N LEU A 456 7.42 -1.71 22.54
CA LEU A 456 6.26 -1.37 23.37
C LEU A 456 6.35 -2.07 24.73
N GLN A 457 6.12 -1.33 25.81
CA GLN A 457 6.04 -1.90 27.14
C GLN A 457 4.72 -1.51 27.81
N PHE A 458 4.12 -2.49 28.47
CA PHE A 458 2.91 -2.34 29.28
C PHE A 458 3.24 -2.77 30.70
N ILE A 459 3.19 -1.84 31.64
CA ILE A 459 3.62 -2.05 33.03
C ILE A 459 2.41 -1.86 33.94
N ALA A 460 2.07 -2.88 34.73
CA ALA A 460 0.99 -2.78 35.69
C ALA A 460 1.37 -1.85 36.86
N GLU A 461 0.49 -0.89 37.16
CA GLU A 461 0.76 0.09 38.23
C GLU A 461 0.80 -0.56 39.63
N THR A 462 0.11 -1.69 39.78
CA THR A 462 0.01 -2.42 41.05
C THR A 462 1.08 -3.52 41.15
N PRO A 463 2.04 -3.43 42.09
CA PRO A 463 3.06 -4.46 42.28
C PRO A 463 2.47 -5.72 42.94
N LEU A 464 3.03 -6.88 42.61
CA LEU A 464 2.74 -8.12 43.31
C LEU A 464 3.31 -8.10 44.74
N THR A 465 2.64 -8.83 45.63
CA THR A 465 3.04 -9.03 47.02
C THR A 465 4.01 -10.21 47.07
N LEU A 466 5.18 -9.98 47.68
CA LEU A 466 6.14 -11.05 47.87
C LEU A 466 5.61 -12.13 48.81
N ARG A 467 6.00 -13.37 48.54
CA ARG A 467 5.68 -14.55 49.36
C ARG A 467 4.18 -14.80 49.53
N ARG A 468 3.40 -14.45 48.50
CA ARG A 468 1.96 -14.71 48.41
C ARG A 468 1.65 -15.27 47.02
N TRP A 469 0.82 -16.30 46.95
CA TRP A 469 0.29 -16.80 45.69
C TRP A 469 -0.67 -15.77 45.09
N GLN A 470 -0.40 -15.37 43.85
CA GLN A 470 -1.23 -14.46 43.09
C GLN A 470 -1.44 -15.00 41.68
N HIS A 471 -2.66 -14.90 41.18
CA HIS A 471 -2.96 -15.26 39.79
C HIS A 471 -2.72 -14.07 38.88
N LEU A 472 -1.92 -14.26 37.85
CA LEU A 472 -1.64 -13.27 36.82
C LEU A 472 -2.24 -13.75 35.50
N ALA A 473 -3.01 -12.90 34.82
CA ALA A 473 -3.47 -13.15 33.46
C ALA A 473 -3.28 -11.94 32.55
N LEU A 474 -2.97 -12.19 31.28
CA LEU A 474 -2.74 -11.18 30.25
C LEU A 474 -3.51 -11.55 28.99
N ASN A 475 -4.26 -10.60 28.44
CA ASN A 475 -4.77 -10.66 27.08
C ASN A 475 -3.95 -9.72 26.20
N ILE A 476 -3.51 -10.21 25.05
CA ILE A 476 -2.69 -9.48 24.10
C ILE A 476 -3.38 -9.49 22.74
N ASP A 477 -3.35 -8.35 22.06
CA ASP A 477 -3.78 -8.17 20.67
C ASP A 477 -2.74 -7.31 19.95
N SER A 478 -2.08 -7.88 18.95
CA SER A 478 -0.99 -7.32 18.17
C SER A 478 -1.33 -7.18 16.69
N GLY A 479 -2.59 -6.81 16.35
CA GLY A 479 -3.05 -6.60 14.97
C GLY A 479 -2.27 -5.55 14.15
N GLU A 480 -2.67 -5.38 12.88
CA GLU A 480 -1.93 -4.71 11.79
C GLU A 480 -1.40 -3.27 12.06
N SER A 481 -1.84 -2.58 13.12
CA SER A 481 -1.41 -1.19 13.41
C SER A 481 -1.19 -0.82 14.89
N THR A 482 -1.71 -1.59 15.85
CA THR A 482 -1.54 -1.30 17.28
C THR A 482 -1.43 -2.58 18.11
N VAL A 483 -0.48 -2.62 19.05
CA VAL A 483 -0.44 -3.64 20.10
C VAL A 483 -1.16 -3.12 21.32
N ASN A 484 -2.04 -3.94 21.90
CA ASN A 484 -2.76 -3.68 23.14
C ASN A 484 -2.57 -4.86 24.09
N ALA A 485 -2.38 -4.56 25.38
CA ALA A 485 -2.36 -5.55 26.44
C ALA A 485 -3.38 -5.18 27.52
N ARG A 486 -3.97 -6.19 28.17
CA ARG A 486 -4.77 -6.04 29.40
C ARG A 486 -4.28 -7.03 30.43
N CYS A 487 -3.99 -6.55 31.63
CA CYS A 487 -3.47 -7.35 32.72
C CYS A 487 -4.51 -7.51 33.82
N TYR A 488 -4.51 -8.68 34.46
CA TYR A 488 -5.38 -9.04 35.56
C TYR A 488 -4.58 -9.68 36.67
N VAL A 489 -4.79 -9.23 37.91
CA VAL A 489 -4.18 -9.79 39.12
C VAL A 489 -5.30 -10.28 40.04
N ASP A 490 -5.24 -11.54 40.47
CA ASP A 490 -6.27 -12.22 41.26
C ASP A 490 -7.68 -12.07 40.66
N GLY A 491 -7.75 -12.08 39.32
CA GLY A 491 -9.00 -11.97 38.55
C GLY A 491 -9.52 -10.53 38.35
N GLN A 492 -8.86 -9.53 38.94
CA GLN A 492 -9.22 -8.11 38.80
C GLN A 492 -8.35 -7.43 37.76
N ALA A 493 -8.94 -6.62 36.88
CA ALA A 493 -8.20 -5.84 35.90
C ALA A 493 -7.36 -4.77 36.63
N VAL A 494 -6.12 -4.58 36.17
CA VAL A 494 -5.21 -3.54 36.67
C VAL A 494 -4.86 -2.57 35.56
N ASP A 495 -4.66 -1.31 35.93
CA ASP A 495 -4.23 -0.27 35.00
C ASP A 495 -2.79 -0.50 34.54
N LEU A 496 -2.54 -0.20 33.26
CA LEU A 496 -1.25 -0.40 32.60
C LEU A 496 -0.71 0.94 32.11
N ALA A 497 0.48 1.31 32.57
CA ALA A 497 1.27 2.36 31.96
C ALA A 497 1.87 1.85 30.65
N ARG A 498 1.69 2.59 29.55
CA ARG A 498 2.27 2.27 28.23
C ARG A 498 3.44 3.20 27.94
N THR A 499 4.59 2.63 27.58
CA THR A 499 5.72 3.36 27.00
C THR A 499 6.02 2.83 25.60
N GLN A 500 6.36 3.75 24.71
CA GLN A 500 6.81 3.46 23.35
C GLN A 500 8.12 4.20 23.15
N THR A 501 9.16 3.44 22.83
CA THR A 501 10.44 3.98 22.37
C THR A 501 10.61 3.56 20.92
N GLU A 502 10.64 4.53 20.03
CA GLU A 502 11.24 4.42 18.71
C GLU A 502 12.73 4.70 18.91
N SER A 503 13.61 3.92 18.30
CA SER A 503 15.03 4.25 18.29
C SER A 503 15.19 5.66 17.74
N GLU A 504 15.60 6.62 18.58
CA GLU A 504 16.09 7.89 18.05
C GLU A 504 17.29 7.58 17.14
N PRO A 505 17.37 8.16 15.93
CA PRO A 505 18.59 8.06 15.15
C PRO A 505 19.73 8.59 16.04
N PRO A 506 20.89 7.91 16.09
CA PRO A 506 21.98 8.35 16.95
C PRO A 506 22.28 9.82 16.68
N THR A 507 22.19 10.65 17.72
CA THR A 507 22.64 12.04 17.64
C THR A 507 24.12 12.01 17.29
N ASN A 508 24.45 12.53 16.10
CA ASN A 508 25.82 12.72 15.65
C ASN A 508 26.58 13.60 16.65
N ASP A 509 27.33 12.98 17.56
CA ASP A 509 28.37 13.66 18.32
C ASP A 509 29.62 13.74 17.44
N PRO A 510 30.12 14.93 17.06
CA PRO A 510 31.13 15.07 15.99
C PRO A 510 32.55 14.65 16.37
N GLU A 511 32.79 14.19 17.60
CA GLU A 511 34.13 13.91 18.11
C GLU A 511 34.21 12.48 18.60
N LEU A 512 34.67 11.57 17.72
CA LEU A 512 35.54 10.41 17.99
C LEU A 512 35.48 9.46 16.78
N ASN A 513 36.11 9.85 15.67
CA ASN A 513 36.43 8.96 14.55
C ASN A 513 37.94 8.71 14.53
N GLU A 514 38.37 7.53 14.96
CA GLU A 514 39.61 6.92 14.47
C GLU A 514 39.27 5.65 13.68
N PRO A 515 39.86 5.42 12.48
CA PRO A 515 39.49 4.32 11.62
C PRO A 515 40.30 3.06 11.97
N ALA A 516 39.63 2.01 12.41
CA ALA A 516 40.21 0.67 12.44
C ALA A 516 39.87 -0.06 11.13
N LEU A 517 40.77 0.07 10.16
CA LEU A 517 40.84 -0.79 8.97
C LEU A 517 41.26 -2.20 9.39
N THR A 518 40.40 -3.19 9.18
CA THR A 518 40.74 -4.53 8.64
C THR A 518 39.45 -5.33 8.43
N GLU A 519 39.01 -5.43 7.18
CA GLU A 519 38.00 -6.41 6.77
C GLU A 519 38.65 -7.82 6.73
N PRO A 520 37.99 -8.88 7.24
CA PRO A 520 38.24 -10.24 6.79
C PRO A 520 37.46 -10.51 5.50
N PRO A 521 37.91 -11.50 4.69
CA PRO A 521 37.49 -11.64 3.30
C PRO A 521 36.00 -11.98 3.17
N THR A 522 35.39 -11.35 2.16
CA THR A 522 34.09 -11.70 1.61
C THR A 522 34.09 -13.16 1.13
N ASN A 523 33.53 -14.04 1.95
CA ASN A 523 32.97 -15.28 1.42
C ASN A 523 31.55 -14.98 0.95
N ASP A 524 31.41 -14.99 -0.38
CA ASP A 524 30.19 -15.33 -1.08
C ASP A 524 29.50 -16.52 -0.40
N LEU A 525 28.36 -16.24 0.23
CA LEU A 525 27.39 -17.24 0.69
C LEU A 525 26.10 -17.05 -0.10
N SER A 526 26.19 -17.12 -1.43
CA SER A 526 25.11 -17.69 -2.22
C SER A 526 25.15 -19.22 -2.06
N ASN A 527 24.07 -19.79 -1.53
CA ASN A 527 23.85 -21.20 -1.18
C ASN A 527 24.50 -21.69 0.12
N ASP A 528 23.85 -21.41 1.25
CA ASP A 528 23.79 -22.36 2.37
C ASP A 528 22.32 -22.62 2.77
N PRO A 529 21.66 -23.63 2.18
CA PRO A 529 20.38 -24.11 2.68
C PRO A 529 20.69 -25.09 3.82
N LEU A 530 20.61 -24.61 5.07
CA LEU A 530 20.56 -25.35 6.34
C LEU A 530 21.47 -24.69 7.39
N THR A 531 21.06 -23.56 7.96
CA THR A 531 21.43 -23.25 9.34
C THR A 531 20.20 -22.78 10.12
N ASP A 532 19.86 -23.59 11.14
CA ASP A 532 18.93 -23.34 12.26
C ASP A 532 17.41 -23.26 11.99
N GLU A 533 16.84 -24.16 11.17
CA GLU A 533 15.37 -24.29 10.97
C GLU A 533 14.60 -24.90 12.16
N THR A 534 15.05 -24.70 13.40
CA THR A 534 14.22 -25.03 14.57
C THR A 534 13.76 -23.74 15.24
N PRO A 535 12.44 -23.45 15.25
CA PRO A 535 11.93 -22.29 15.97
C PRO A 535 12.45 -22.28 17.42
N PRO A 536 12.82 -21.14 17.98
CA PRO A 536 13.31 -21.09 19.35
C PRO A 536 12.22 -21.52 20.34
N PRO A 537 12.61 -22.16 21.46
CA PRO A 537 11.63 -22.63 22.45
C PRO A 537 11.04 -21.46 23.23
N LEU A 538 9.79 -21.61 23.66
CA LEU A 538 9.23 -20.76 24.72
C LEU A 538 9.97 -21.05 26.02
N LEU A 539 10.56 -20.03 26.63
CA LEU A 539 11.30 -20.13 27.89
C LEU A 539 10.38 -19.74 29.05
N VAL A 540 10.29 -20.58 30.08
CA VAL A 540 9.55 -20.30 31.32
C VAL A 540 10.52 -20.29 32.50
N GLY A 541 10.47 -19.22 33.29
CA GLY A 541 11.34 -18.99 34.44
C GLY A 541 12.72 -18.41 34.10
N ARG A 542 12.97 -18.05 32.85
CA ARG A 542 14.19 -17.40 32.37
C ARG A 542 13.93 -16.59 31.10
N GLY A 543 14.71 -15.54 30.89
CA GLY A 543 14.73 -14.76 29.65
C GLY A 543 16.03 -14.90 28.86
N SER A 544 15.96 -14.55 27.59
CA SER A 544 17.10 -14.47 26.66
C SER A 544 18.09 -13.34 27.03
N ALA A 545 17.61 -12.27 27.67
CA ALA A 545 18.42 -11.11 28.09
C ALA A 545 18.09 -10.60 29.51
N GLY A 546 17.24 -11.31 30.26
CA GLY A 546 16.74 -10.88 31.58
C GLY A 546 17.08 -11.86 32.71
N ASP A 547 16.95 -11.38 33.94
CA ASP A 547 17.23 -12.16 35.14
C ASP A 547 16.24 -13.34 35.29
N PRO A 548 16.72 -14.51 35.76
CA PRO A 548 15.90 -15.71 35.89
C PRO A 548 14.92 -15.60 37.07
N PHE A 549 13.77 -16.26 36.97
CA PHE A 549 12.73 -16.21 37.99
C PHE A 549 13.22 -16.79 39.33
N ARG A 550 12.80 -16.14 40.42
CA ARG A 550 13.09 -16.55 41.80
C ARG A 550 11.82 -16.63 42.63
N GLY A 551 11.31 -17.85 42.77
CA GLY A 551 10.06 -18.12 43.47
C GLY A 551 9.38 -19.38 42.95
N PHE A 552 8.05 -19.44 43.04
CA PHE A 552 7.27 -20.55 42.53
C PHE A 552 6.35 -20.11 41.41
N LEU A 553 6.23 -20.95 40.38
CA LEU A 553 5.20 -20.86 39.35
C LEU A 553 4.35 -22.13 39.40
N ASP A 554 3.06 -21.98 39.14
CA ASP A 554 2.07 -23.05 39.15
C ASP A 554 0.99 -22.75 38.09
N ASP A 555 0.38 -23.79 37.50
CA ASP A 555 -0.72 -23.72 36.52
C ASP A 555 -0.54 -22.65 35.41
N LEU A 556 0.58 -22.68 34.68
CA LEU A 556 0.79 -21.79 33.53
C LEU A 556 -0.01 -22.29 32.33
N ARG A 557 -0.78 -21.40 31.71
CA ARG A 557 -1.64 -21.69 30.56
C ARG A 557 -1.45 -20.66 29.45
N LEU A 558 -1.39 -21.14 28.21
CA LEU A 558 -1.33 -20.32 26.99
C LEU A 558 -2.53 -20.60 26.10
N TYR A 559 -3.14 -19.55 25.55
CA TYR A 559 -4.30 -19.62 24.67
C TYR A 559 -4.05 -18.86 23.37
N SER A 560 -4.43 -19.41 22.23
CA SER A 560 -4.36 -18.73 20.92
C SER A 560 -5.52 -17.75 20.67
N ARG A 561 -6.07 -17.17 21.73
CA ARG A 561 -7.14 -16.15 21.74
C ARG A 561 -7.10 -15.36 23.03
N GLN A 562 -7.87 -14.26 23.09
CA GLN A 562 -8.12 -13.57 24.35
C GLN A 562 -9.09 -14.36 25.24
N LEU A 563 -8.85 -14.31 26.55
CA LEU A 563 -9.76 -14.83 27.57
C LEU A 563 -10.80 -13.77 27.94
N THR A 564 -12.03 -14.22 28.18
CA THR A 564 -13.06 -13.35 28.74
C THR A 564 -12.79 -13.06 30.22
N LYS A 565 -13.38 -11.98 30.76
CA LYS A 565 -13.29 -11.67 32.20
C LYS A 565 -13.78 -12.82 33.08
N THR A 566 -14.77 -13.56 32.59
CA THR A 566 -15.32 -14.74 33.26
C THR A 566 -14.26 -15.83 33.38
N GLU A 567 -13.61 -16.20 32.27
CA GLU A 567 -12.59 -17.25 32.25
C GLU A 567 -11.40 -16.90 33.13
N ILE A 568 -10.95 -15.65 33.09
CA ILE A 568 -9.88 -15.15 33.96
C ILE A 568 -10.27 -15.26 35.44
N ALA A 569 -11.52 -14.93 35.79
CA ALA A 569 -12.01 -15.06 37.15
C ALA A 569 -12.16 -16.53 37.58
N VAL A 570 -12.47 -17.46 36.67
CA VAL A 570 -12.45 -18.90 36.97
C VAL A 570 -11.02 -19.38 37.23
N LEU A 571 -10.07 -18.99 36.37
CA LEU A 571 -8.65 -19.34 36.50
C LEU A 571 -8.02 -18.79 37.80
N SER A 572 -8.47 -17.63 38.27
CA SER A 572 -8.04 -17.06 39.56
C SER A 572 -8.72 -17.71 40.79
N GLY A 573 -9.49 -18.79 40.61
CA GLY A 573 -10.18 -19.52 41.68
C GLY A 573 -11.56 -18.96 42.06
N GLY A 574 -12.11 -18.03 41.28
CA GLY A 574 -13.48 -17.55 41.41
C GLY A 574 -14.50 -18.48 40.72
N ASN A 575 -15.79 -18.29 41.04
CA ASN A 575 -16.88 -18.96 40.33
C ASN A 575 -17.93 -17.93 39.87
N PRO A 576 -17.58 -17.05 38.91
CA PRO A 576 -18.43 -15.96 38.46
C PRO A 576 -19.75 -16.46 37.86
N ILE A 577 -19.74 -17.58 37.14
CA ILE A 577 -20.96 -18.17 36.58
C ILE A 577 -21.88 -18.67 37.69
N GLN A 578 -21.39 -19.38 38.72
CA GLN A 578 -22.26 -19.77 39.83
C GLN A 578 -22.74 -18.56 40.64
N THR A 579 -21.93 -17.53 40.79
CA THR A 579 -22.34 -16.28 41.44
C THR A 579 -23.53 -15.65 40.69
N VAL A 580 -23.51 -15.68 39.36
CA VAL A 580 -24.62 -15.19 38.54
C VAL A 580 -25.80 -16.18 38.52
N LEU A 581 -25.57 -17.49 38.51
CA LEU A 581 -26.62 -18.51 38.54
C LEU A 581 -27.39 -18.52 39.86
N ALA A 582 -26.73 -18.17 40.98
CA ALA A 582 -27.34 -18.03 42.30
C ALA A 582 -28.36 -16.87 42.36
N ILE A 583 -28.25 -15.89 41.48
CA ILE A 583 -29.25 -14.82 41.32
C ILE A 583 -30.43 -15.41 40.53
N PRO A 584 -31.68 -15.29 41.02
CA PRO A 584 -32.86 -15.73 40.28
C PRO A 584 -32.89 -15.12 38.86
N ALA A 585 -33.26 -15.93 37.85
CA ALA A 585 -33.17 -15.50 36.45
C ALA A 585 -33.91 -14.18 36.14
N ALA A 586 -35.02 -13.91 36.83
CA ALA A 586 -35.79 -12.68 36.70
C ALA A 586 -35.08 -11.43 37.26
N ASP A 587 -34.16 -11.61 38.21
CA ASP A 587 -33.46 -10.53 38.93
C ASP A 587 -32.08 -10.23 38.33
N ARG A 588 -31.63 -11.02 37.35
CA ARG A 588 -30.36 -10.80 36.67
C ARG A 588 -30.42 -9.53 35.82
N ASN A 589 -29.36 -8.74 35.82
CA ASN A 589 -29.21 -7.61 34.90
C ASN A 589 -28.70 -8.06 33.52
N GLU A 590 -28.61 -7.11 32.57
CA GLU A 590 -28.20 -7.42 31.20
C GLU A 590 -26.77 -7.96 31.09
N SER A 591 -25.83 -7.37 31.82
CA SER A 591 -24.45 -7.84 31.85
C SER A 591 -24.36 -9.28 32.36
N GLN A 592 -25.13 -9.63 33.38
CA GLN A 592 -25.17 -10.97 33.96
C GLN A 592 -25.76 -11.99 32.99
N ARG A 593 -26.86 -11.64 32.29
CA ARG A 593 -27.41 -12.46 31.21
C ARG A 593 -26.39 -12.69 30.10
N GLN A 594 -25.72 -11.62 29.67
CA GLN A 594 -24.69 -11.69 28.63
C GLN A 594 -23.50 -12.54 29.06
N THR A 595 -23.08 -12.48 30.34
CA THR A 595 -22.01 -13.33 30.87
C THR A 595 -22.36 -14.82 30.78
N LEU A 596 -23.57 -15.22 31.19
CA LEU A 596 -24.02 -16.61 31.09
C LEU A 596 -24.14 -17.06 29.63
N ARG A 597 -24.66 -16.18 28.78
CA ARG A 597 -24.80 -16.41 27.34
C ARG A 597 -23.46 -16.68 26.66
N THR A 598 -22.51 -15.77 26.83
CA THR A 598 -21.17 -15.90 26.25
C THR A 598 -20.51 -17.18 26.76
N TYR A 599 -20.56 -17.44 28.08
CA TYR A 599 -19.98 -18.66 28.65
C TYR A 599 -20.63 -19.93 28.09
N TYR A 600 -21.96 -19.98 28.00
CA TYR A 600 -22.66 -21.13 27.46
C TYR A 600 -22.26 -21.40 26.00
N LEU A 601 -22.27 -20.36 25.16
CA LEU A 601 -21.93 -20.50 23.74
C LEU A 601 -20.47 -20.91 23.54
N GLU A 602 -19.53 -20.31 24.27
CA GLU A 602 -18.09 -20.52 24.06
C GLU A 602 -17.56 -21.79 24.74
N GLN A 603 -18.20 -22.25 25.84
CA GLN A 603 -17.68 -23.37 26.63
C GLN A 603 -18.54 -24.62 26.55
N ILE A 604 -19.87 -24.44 26.48
CA ILE A 604 -20.82 -25.54 26.63
C ILE A 604 -21.39 -25.99 25.28
N ASP A 605 -21.66 -25.07 24.35
CA ASP A 605 -22.34 -25.37 23.10
C ASP A 605 -21.38 -25.88 21.99
N PRO A 606 -21.34 -27.19 21.67
CA PRO A 606 -20.37 -27.71 20.70
C PRO A 606 -20.54 -27.14 19.28
N PRO A 607 -21.76 -26.99 18.71
CA PRO A 607 -21.93 -26.39 17.39
C PRO A 607 -21.42 -24.95 17.30
N TYR A 608 -21.65 -24.11 18.32
CA TYR A 608 -21.12 -22.75 18.33
C TYR A 608 -19.59 -22.73 18.41
N ARG A 609 -19.01 -23.59 19.25
CA ARG A 609 -17.55 -23.73 19.36
C ARG A 609 -16.89 -24.15 18.06
N GLU A 610 -17.50 -25.07 17.32
CA GLU A 610 -17.02 -25.49 16.00
C GLU A 610 -17.03 -24.32 15.02
N LEU A 611 -18.12 -23.54 14.96
CA LEU A 611 -18.19 -22.33 14.12
C LEU A 611 -17.12 -21.29 14.48
N VAL A 612 -16.88 -21.06 15.78
CA VAL A 612 -15.83 -20.15 16.27
C VAL A 612 -14.44 -20.65 15.88
N ALA A 613 -14.19 -21.97 15.97
CA ALA A 613 -12.93 -22.56 15.55
C ALA A 613 -12.70 -22.37 14.04
N THR A 614 -13.70 -22.70 13.20
CA THR A 614 -13.61 -22.49 11.75
C THR A 614 -13.41 -21.01 11.39
N HIS A 615 -14.13 -20.10 12.06
CA HIS A 615 -13.94 -18.66 11.85
C HIS A 615 -12.51 -18.23 12.16
N ARG A 616 -11.94 -18.72 13.28
CA ARG A 616 -10.55 -18.44 13.65
C ARG A 616 -9.56 -18.99 12.62
N ASP A 617 -9.81 -20.18 12.10
CA ASP A 617 -8.94 -20.83 11.11
C ASP A 617 -8.94 -20.04 9.79
N GLU A 618 -10.11 -19.56 9.35
CA GLU A 618 -10.26 -18.74 8.15
C GLU A 618 -9.69 -17.32 8.32
N GLN A 619 -9.75 -16.75 9.53
CA GLN A 619 -9.02 -15.52 9.85
C GLN A 619 -7.51 -15.72 9.73
N ARG A 620 -6.97 -16.85 10.23
CA ARG A 620 -5.54 -17.16 10.05
C ARG A 620 -5.18 -17.33 8.58
N ARG A 621 -6.05 -17.98 7.78
CA ARG A 621 -5.86 -18.09 6.33
C ARG A 621 -5.83 -16.72 5.65
N LEU A 622 -6.74 -15.81 6.02
CA LEU A 622 -6.75 -14.43 5.54
C LEU A 622 -5.44 -13.70 5.84
N GLU A 623 -4.95 -13.80 7.08
CA GLU A 623 -3.71 -13.15 7.51
C GLU A 623 -2.48 -13.73 6.81
N GLN A 624 -2.43 -15.06 6.64
CA GLN A 624 -1.36 -15.72 5.88
C GLN A 624 -1.33 -15.28 4.42
N LEU A 625 -2.51 -15.15 3.79
CA LEU A 625 -2.62 -14.63 2.43
C LEU A 625 -2.16 -13.16 2.36
N ARG A 626 -2.60 -12.31 3.29
CA ARG A 626 -2.18 -10.89 3.35
C ARG A 626 -0.67 -10.73 3.49
N ARG A 627 -0.02 -11.55 4.31
CA ARG A 627 1.45 -11.51 4.50
C ARG A 627 2.23 -11.89 3.24
N ARG A 628 1.61 -12.63 2.31
CA ARG A 628 2.23 -13.05 1.05
C ARG A 628 2.00 -12.07 -0.09
N ILE A 629 0.95 -11.26 0.00
CA ILE A 629 0.62 -10.27 -1.02
C ILE A 629 1.66 -9.14 -0.97
N GLY A 630 2.29 -8.87 -2.13
CA GLY A 630 3.19 -7.74 -2.28
C GLY A 630 2.49 -6.39 -2.09
N THR A 631 3.27 -5.35 -1.81
CA THR A 631 2.76 -3.98 -1.71
C THR A 631 3.11 -3.17 -2.95
N THR A 632 2.50 -1.99 -3.10
CA THR A 632 2.91 -0.98 -4.08
C THR A 632 2.78 0.41 -3.48
N MET A 633 3.57 1.35 -3.99
CA MET A 633 3.59 2.72 -3.50
C MET A 633 2.39 3.51 -4.01
N VAL A 634 1.76 4.28 -3.12
CA VAL A 634 0.65 5.17 -3.46
C VAL A 634 0.81 6.52 -2.79
N MET A 635 -0.04 7.48 -3.14
CA MET A 635 -0.20 8.70 -2.37
C MET A 635 -1.13 8.45 -1.18
N ARG A 636 -0.81 9.07 -0.05
CA ARG A 636 -1.68 9.20 1.13
C ARG A 636 -1.33 10.50 1.83
N ASP A 637 -2.23 11.48 1.77
CA ASP A 637 -2.03 12.74 2.48
C ASP A 637 -2.03 12.52 4.00
N ARG A 638 -1.22 13.32 4.69
CA ARG A 638 -1.12 13.32 6.15
C ARG A 638 -2.43 13.78 6.79
N SER A 639 -2.76 13.22 7.95
CA SER A 639 -3.90 13.68 8.76
C SER A 639 -3.69 15.10 9.30
N GLN A 640 -2.44 15.48 9.56
CA GLN A 640 -2.03 16.83 9.93
C GLN A 640 -1.24 17.47 8.78
N PRO A 641 -1.76 18.56 8.17
CA PRO A 641 -1.10 19.23 7.06
C PRO A 641 0.30 19.73 7.41
N ARG A 642 1.23 19.57 6.47
CA ARG A 642 2.60 20.07 6.57
C ARG A 642 2.66 21.50 6.01
N PRO A 643 3.25 22.47 6.75
CA PRO A 643 3.45 23.82 6.21
C PRO A 643 4.43 23.80 5.03
N THR A 644 4.21 24.70 4.07
CA THR A 644 5.10 24.91 2.93
C THR A 644 5.66 26.32 2.98
N PHE A 645 6.96 26.45 2.74
CA PHE A 645 7.67 27.72 2.70
C PHE A 645 8.27 27.94 1.32
N ILE A 646 8.34 29.20 0.89
CA ILE A 646 9.19 29.59 -0.23
C ILE A 646 10.64 29.40 0.20
N LEU A 647 11.39 28.57 -0.52
CA LEU A 647 12.79 28.31 -0.19
C LEU A 647 13.71 29.33 -0.88
N GLU A 648 14.58 30.01 -0.12
CA GLU A 648 15.53 30.95 -0.68
C GLU A 648 16.49 30.23 -1.63
N ARG A 649 16.52 30.66 -2.90
CA ARG A 649 17.27 29.98 -3.97
C ARG A 649 16.96 28.48 -4.11
N GLY A 650 15.79 28.03 -3.64
CA GLY A 650 15.38 26.62 -3.69
C GLY A 650 16.08 25.71 -2.68
N ASP A 651 16.83 26.26 -1.71
CA ASP A 651 17.56 25.51 -0.69
C ASP A 651 16.67 25.19 0.51
N TYR A 652 16.50 23.89 0.82
CA TYR A 652 15.61 23.41 1.89
C TYR A 652 16.01 23.94 3.28
N ARG A 653 17.26 24.37 3.46
CA ARG A 653 17.77 24.88 4.74
C ARG A 653 17.34 26.32 5.02
N TRP A 654 16.87 27.04 4.00
CA TRP A 654 16.55 28.47 4.09
C TRP A 654 15.06 28.72 3.78
N PRO A 655 14.14 28.29 4.67
CA PRO A 655 12.72 28.58 4.52
C PRO A 655 12.44 30.07 4.74
N GLY A 656 11.73 30.68 3.79
CA GLY A 656 11.26 32.05 3.83
C GLY A 656 9.78 32.15 4.23
N GLU A 657 8.99 32.86 3.44
CA GLU A 657 7.56 33.06 3.70
C GLU A 657 6.76 31.76 3.56
N GLN A 658 5.87 31.48 4.53
CA GLN A 658 4.91 30.39 4.42
C GLN A 658 3.89 30.68 3.31
N VAL A 659 3.56 29.66 2.53
CA VAL A 659 2.53 29.73 1.49
C VAL A 659 1.53 28.58 1.64
N GLU A 660 0.29 28.87 1.29
CA GLU A 660 -0.78 27.88 1.18
C GLU A 660 -0.91 27.37 -0.26
N PRO A 661 -1.45 26.15 -0.46
CA PRO A 661 -1.70 25.65 -1.81
C PRO A 661 -2.49 26.65 -2.66
N GLY A 662 -2.11 26.75 -3.93
CA GLY A 662 -2.81 27.59 -4.87
C GLY A 662 -2.19 27.62 -6.25
N LEU A 663 -2.90 28.31 -7.13
CA LEU A 663 -2.64 28.31 -8.57
C LEU A 663 -2.43 29.74 -9.05
N PRO A 664 -1.66 29.95 -10.14
CA PRO A 664 -1.45 31.28 -10.68
C PRO A 664 -2.78 31.89 -11.12
N ALA A 665 -3.11 33.07 -10.59
CA ALA A 665 -4.42 33.71 -10.85
C ALA A 665 -4.63 34.12 -12.31
N TRP A 666 -3.56 34.18 -13.10
CA TRP A 666 -3.56 34.52 -14.53
C TRP A 666 -3.76 33.29 -15.43
N LEU A 667 -3.65 32.06 -14.91
CA LEU A 667 -3.71 30.83 -15.69
C LEU A 667 -5.00 30.06 -15.41
N GLY A 668 -5.80 29.83 -16.46
CA GLY A 668 -6.98 28.98 -16.39
C GLY A 668 -8.10 29.53 -15.49
N PRO A 669 -9.08 28.68 -15.15
CA PRO A 669 -10.22 29.10 -14.35
C PRO A 669 -9.85 29.29 -12.88
N ARG A 670 -10.56 30.19 -12.19
CA ARG A 670 -10.53 30.23 -10.72
C ARG A 670 -11.22 28.99 -10.17
N LEU A 671 -10.57 28.33 -9.23
CA LEU A 671 -11.16 27.26 -8.44
C LEU A 671 -12.26 27.82 -7.54
N ASP A 672 -13.39 27.11 -7.46
CA ASP A 672 -14.44 27.37 -6.48
C ASP A 672 -13.92 27.11 -5.05
N ALA A 673 -14.73 27.42 -4.03
CA ALA A 673 -14.41 27.29 -2.60
C ALA A 673 -14.25 25.83 -2.09
N ALA A 674 -13.73 24.92 -2.92
CA ALA A 674 -13.31 23.59 -2.54
C ALA A 674 -12.04 23.66 -1.65
N PRO A 675 -11.79 22.64 -0.81
CA PRO A 675 -10.53 22.52 -0.10
C PRO A 675 -9.35 22.58 -1.09
N PRO A 676 -8.31 23.39 -0.83
CA PRO A 676 -7.20 23.56 -1.75
C PRO A 676 -6.23 22.37 -1.63
N ASN A 677 -6.68 21.18 -2.05
CA ASN A 677 -5.92 19.92 -2.03
C ASN A 677 -5.63 19.40 -3.44
N ARG A 678 -4.93 18.26 -3.56
CA ARG A 678 -4.56 17.67 -4.87
C ARG A 678 -5.76 17.39 -5.77
N LEU A 679 -6.93 17.08 -5.19
CA LEU A 679 -8.15 16.86 -5.98
C LEU A 679 -8.64 18.16 -6.64
N ALA A 680 -8.51 19.30 -5.95
CA ALA A 680 -8.82 20.59 -6.55
C ALA A 680 -7.82 20.95 -7.66
N LEU A 681 -6.53 20.69 -7.47
CA LEU A 681 -5.51 20.82 -8.52
C LEU A 681 -5.85 19.94 -9.73
N ALA A 682 -6.17 18.67 -9.51
CA ALA A 682 -6.49 17.71 -10.57
C ALA A 682 -7.70 18.17 -11.41
N ARG A 683 -8.76 18.65 -10.75
CA ARG A 683 -9.95 19.22 -11.41
C ARG A 683 -9.64 20.51 -12.17
N TRP A 684 -8.70 21.33 -11.70
CA TRP A 684 -8.28 22.52 -12.42
C TRP A 684 -7.50 22.18 -13.69
N ILE A 685 -6.59 21.20 -13.62
CA ILE A 685 -5.82 20.71 -14.77
C ILE A 685 -6.75 20.19 -15.88
N THR A 686 -7.82 19.50 -15.49
CA THR A 686 -8.77 18.89 -16.42
C THR A 686 -10.01 19.74 -16.71
N ASP A 687 -10.07 20.98 -16.18
CA ASP A 687 -11.18 21.89 -16.48
C ASP A 687 -11.16 22.28 -17.96
N ARG A 688 -12.33 22.26 -18.59
CA ARG A 688 -12.48 22.61 -20.01
C ARG A 688 -11.94 24.00 -20.38
N ARG A 689 -11.93 24.94 -19.42
CA ARG A 689 -11.43 26.30 -19.59
C ARG A 689 -9.91 26.40 -19.41
N HIS A 690 -9.26 25.32 -18.97
CA HIS A 690 -7.82 25.29 -18.78
C HIS A 690 -7.12 25.32 -20.16
N PRO A 691 -6.18 26.25 -20.40
CA PRO A 691 -5.70 26.52 -21.74
C PRO A 691 -4.67 25.51 -22.26
N LEU A 692 -4.01 24.74 -21.40
CA LEU A 692 -2.84 23.94 -21.77
C LEU A 692 -3.16 22.46 -21.97
N THR A 693 -3.83 21.84 -21.00
CA THR A 693 -3.85 20.37 -20.87
C THR A 693 -4.38 19.64 -22.08
N ALA A 694 -5.51 20.04 -22.64
CA ALA A 694 -6.03 19.41 -23.86
C ALA A 694 -5.06 19.57 -25.05
N ARG A 695 -4.43 20.74 -25.22
CA ARG A 695 -3.46 20.99 -26.30
C ARG A 695 -2.20 20.15 -26.12
N VAL A 696 -1.69 20.05 -24.89
CA VAL A 696 -0.47 19.28 -24.57
C VAL A 696 -0.68 17.80 -24.89
N ILE A 697 -1.79 17.23 -24.44
CA ILE A 697 -2.10 15.81 -24.68
C ILE A 697 -2.39 15.52 -26.15
N VAL A 698 -3.15 16.37 -26.82
CA VAL A 698 -3.36 16.29 -28.29
C VAL A 698 -2.02 16.35 -29.03
N ASN A 699 -1.12 17.25 -28.64
CA ASN A 699 0.18 17.39 -29.27
C ASN A 699 1.07 16.16 -29.08
N GLN A 700 1.07 15.57 -27.88
CA GLN A 700 1.79 14.33 -27.60
C GLN A 700 1.22 13.15 -28.39
N LEU A 701 -0.11 13.02 -28.47
CA LEU A 701 -0.77 11.99 -29.30
C LEU A 701 -0.51 12.21 -30.79
N TRP A 702 -0.50 13.45 -31.27
CA TRP A 702 -0.10 13.77 -32.63
C TRP A 702 1.35 13.36 -32.90
N GLN A 703 2.27 13.72 -31.99
CA GLN A 703 3.68 13.34 -32.06
C GLN A 703 3.88 11.83 -32.10
N LEU A 704 3.08 11.06 -31.35
CA LEU A 704 3.14 9.59 -31.34
C LEU A 704 2.92 8.99 -32.73
N HIS A 705 2.09 9.62 -33.56
CA HIS A 705 1.69 9.11 -34.89
C HIS A 705 2.48 9.73 -36.05
N PHE A 706 2.92 10.99 -35.91
CA PHE A 706 3.67 11.70 -36.95
C PHE A 706 5.17 11.85 -36.67
N GLY A 707 5.64 11.44 -35.49
CA GLY A 707 7.04 11.56 -35.04
C GLY A 707 7.45 12.97 -34.60
N ARG A 708 6.61 13.99 -34.84
CA ARG A 708 6.81 15.38 -34.43
C ARG A 708 5.46 16.01 -34.08
N GLY A 709 5.38 16.68 -32.93
CA GLY A 709 4.19 17.41 -32.50
C GLY A 709 3.88 18.61 -33.40
N LEU A 710 2.64 19.08 -33.36
CA LEU A 710 2.26 20.38 -33.93
C LEU A 710 3.08 21.51 -33.29
N VAL A 711 3.29 21.40 -31.97
CA VAL A 711 4.33 22.08 -31.19
C VAL A 711 5.50 21.11 -31.05
N ALA A 712 6.66 21.48 -31.59
CA ALA A 712 7.81 20.59 -31.65
C ALA A 712 8.50 20.37 -30.29
N THR A 713 8.21 21.21 -29.30
CA THR A 713 8.68 21.15 -27.92
C THR A 713 7.54 20.66 -27.01
N PRO A 714 7.30 19.34 -26.91
CA PRO A 714 6.10 18.80 -26.26
C PRO A 714 6.00 19.13 -24.76
N GLU A 715 7.12 19.44 -24.11
CA GLU A 715 7.21 19.78 -22.68
C GLU A 715 7.34 21.30 -22.42
N ASP A 716 7.39 22.12 -23.48
CA ASP A 716 7.51 23.58 -23.37
C ASP A 716 6.62 24.26 -24.42
N PHE A 717 5.45 24.70 -23.97
CA PHE A 717 4.47 25.52 -24.68
C PHE A 717 4.62 27.01 -24.34
N GLY A 718 5.55 27.34 -23.43
CA GLY A 718 5.82 28.71 -23.01
C GLY A 718 6.53 29.52 -24.09
N THR A 719 7.02 30.68 -23.69
CA THR A 719 7.70 31.65 -24.56
C THR A 719 9.04 31.17 -25.12
N ARG A 720 9.59 30.07 -24.58
CA ARG A 720 10.81 29.42 -25.07
C ARG A 720 10.54 28.21 -25.96
N GLY A 721 9.31 27.69 -25.94
CA GLY A 721 8.81 26.68 -26.84
C GLY A 721 8.71 27.14 -28.30
N GLN A 722 8.59 26.19 -29.22
CA GLN A 722 8.26 26.50 -30.61
C GLN A 722 6.76 26.80 -30.75
N PRO A 723 6.35 27.80 -31.55
CA PRO A 723 4.93 28.00 -31.84
C PRO A 723 4.36 26.78 -32.60
N PRO A 724 3.05 26.52 -32.48
CA PRO A 724 2.42 25.45 -33.24
C PRO A 724 2.52 25.74 -34.74
N THR A 725 2.82 24.71 -35.53
CA THR A 725 2.81 24.78 -37.00
C THR A 725 1.39 25.01 -37.54
N HIS A 726 0.38 24.49 -36.85
CA HIS A 726 -1.04 24.63 -37.20
C HIS A 726 -1.84 25.01 -35.94
N PRO A 727 -1.83 26.29 -35.51
CA PRO A 727 -2.47 26.72 -34.26
C PRO A 727 -3.96 26.43 -34.22
N GLU A 728 -4.69 26.66 -35.32
CA GLU A 728 -6.12 26.41 -35.40
C GLU A 728 -6.44 24.91 -35.35
N LEU A 729 -5.63 24.08 -36.01
CA LEU A 729 -5.80 22.62 -35.92
C LEU A 729 -5.58 22.13 -34.50
N LEU A 730 -4.58 22.65 -33.79
CA LEU A 730 -4.31 22.31 -32.39
C LEU A 730 -5.49 22.67 -31.48
N ASP A 731 -6.03 23.88 -31.61
CA ASP A 731 -7.20 24.33 -30.85
C ASP A 731 -8.44 23.53 -31.19
N TRP A 732 -8.66 23.23 -32.47
CA TRP A 732 -9.78 22.42 -32.91
C TRP A 732 -9.70 21.00 -32.35
N LEU A 733 -8.52 20.35 -32.40
CA LEU A 733 -8.31 19.02 -31.84
C LEU A 733 -8.43 19.01 -30.31
N ALA A 734 -7.93 20.04 -29.62
CA ALA A 734 -8.06 20.17 -28.17
C ALA A 734 -9.54 20.27 -27.75
N ILE A 735 -10.33 21.05 -28.48
CA ILE A 735 -11.77 21.19 -28.21
C ILE A 735 -12.51 19.91 -28.58
N GLU A 736 -12.19 19.28 -29.71
CA GLU A 736 -12.75 18.00 -30.12
C GLU A 736 -12.48 16.90 -29.09
N PHE A 737 -11.27 16.84 -28.55
CA PHE A 737 -10.90 15.89 -27.51
C PHE A 737 -11.72 16.09 -26.23
N MET A 738 -11.97 17.34 -25.82
CA MET A 738 -12.84 17.61 -24.68
C MET A 738 -14.34 17.34 -25.01
N ASP A 739 -14.79 17.63 -26.23
CA ASP A 739 -16.18 17.45 -26.68
C ASP A 739 -16.56 15.97 -26.87
N SER A 740 -15.60 15.12 -27.21
CA SER A 740 -15.79 13.67 -27.23
C SER A 740 -15.85 13.04 -25.83
N GLY A 741 -15.76 13.85 -24.77
CA GLY A 741 -15.67 13.35 -23.39
C GLY A 741 -14.29 12.81 -23.04
N TRP A 742 -13.23 13.46 -23.54
CA TRP A 742 -11.84 13.05 -23.33
C TRP A 742 -11.52 11.66 -23.88
N ASP A 743 -12.17 11.29 -25.00
CA ASP A 743 -12.01 9.99 -25.65
C ASP A 743 -10.69 9.93 -26.46
N VAL A 744 -9.73 9.16 -25.93
CA VAL A 744 -8.40 8.98 -26.54
C VAL A 744 -8.49 8.18 -27.84
N ARG A 745 -9.32 7.13 -27.90
CA ARG A 745 -9.49 6.33 -29.11
C ARG A 745 -10.12 7.13 -30.24
N HIS A 746 -11.11 7.97 -29.95
CA HIS A 746 -11.72 8.88 -30.92
C HIS A 746 -10.67 9.77 -31.58
N LEU A 747 -9.84 10.42 -30.77
CA LEU A 747 -8.80 11.32 -31.27
C LEU A 747 -7.75 10.57 -32.10
N ILE A 748 -7.29 9.41 -31.64
CA ILE A 748 -6.34 8.56 -32.38
C ILE A 748 -6.96 8.09 -33.70
N ARG A 749 -8.20 7.62 -33.68
CA ARG A 749 -8.95 7.19 -34.87
C ARG A 749 -9.04 8.32 -35.89
N LEU A 750 -9.34 9.54 -35.43
CA LEU A 750 -9.40 10.71 -36.28
C LEU A 750 -8.05 11.02 -36.94
N ILE A 751 -6.95 10.91 -36.19
CA ILE A 751 -5.59 11.08 -36.72
C ILE A 751 -5.30 10.03 -37.80
N VAL A 752 -5.43 8.74 -37.50
CA VAL A 752 -4.99 7.67 -38.40
C VAL A 752 -5.89 7.48 -39.62
N THR A 753 -7.14 7.95 -39.57
CA THR A 753 -8.07 7.90 -40.72
C THR A 753 -8.02 9.13 -41.62
N SER A 754 -7.24 10.16 -41.26
CA SER A 754 -7.05 11.36 -42.08
C SER A 754 -6.34 11.05 -43.40
N ALA A 755 -6.68 11.79 -44.46
CA ALA A 755 -5.91 11.74 -45.71
C ALA A 755 -4.45 12.11 -45.45
N THR A 756 -4.23 13.07 -44.54
CA THR A 756 -2.91 13.51 -44.06
C THR A 756 -2.04 12.34 -43.61
N TYR A 757 -2.55 11.47 -42.74
CA TYR A 757 -1.80 10.32 -42.22
C TYR A 757 -1.59 9.21 -43.26
N ARG A 758 -2.51 9.09 -44.22
CA ARG A 758 -2.54 7.99 -45.22
C ARG A 758 -1.61 8.24 -46.41
N GLN A 759 -1.00 9.41 -46.54
CA GLN A 759 -0.05 9.71 -47.60
C GLN A 759 1.18 8.78 -47.61
N THR A 760 1.72 8.50 -48.80
CA THR A 760 3.01 7.82 -48.95
C THR A 760 4.17 8.69 -48.46
N SER A 761 5.20 8.05 -47.91
CA SER A 761 6.44 8.71 -47.49
C SER A 761 7.46 8.80 -48.64
N ALA A 762 7.16 8.24 -49.82
CA ALA A 762 7.97 8.41 -51.01
C ALA A 762 7.97 9.90 -51.41
N ALA A 763 9.17 10.48 -51.57
CA ALA A 763 9.28 11.85 -52.06
C ALA A 763 8.66 11.93 -53.46
N SER A 764 7.79 12.92 -53.68
CA SER A 764 7.42 13.34 -55.02
C SER A 764 8.69 13.84 -55.71
N SER A 765 9.02 13.22 -56.84
CA SER A 765 10.16 13.61 -57.69
C SER A 765 9.94 14.96 -58.36
#